data_AF-A0A2E0S9S2-F1
#
_entry.id   AF-A0A2E0S9S2-F1
#
_cell.length_a   1.000
_cell.length_b   1.000
_cell.length_c   1.000
_cell.angle_alpha   90.00
_cell.angle_beta   90.00
_cell.angle_gamma   90.00
#
_symmetry.space_group_name_H-M   'P 1'
#
loop_
_entity.id
_entity.type
_entity.pdbx_description
1 polymer ?
#
loop_
_entity_poly.entity_id
_entity_poly.type
_entity_poly.pdbx_seq_one_letter_code
_entity_poly.pdbx_strand_id
1 'polypeptide(L)'
;MDQIGTNLIVSLGDLIFRDLLIVIILAGILVPLNYTRHAAIAVVRQNFRGYFSNPTGYVFLCVFVLLTSFAAFWPKQFFNANLANLSQLNEYLPLIMLIYIPAITMGIWSEERRGKTDELLLTLPARDSDIVIGKFISASLIFTVSLLFSQLSNFVVLALLAKDPNAWTVDLDTGLLATNYFGYWLIGLAMLAIGMVASFLTSNMTIAFVFGLAFNVPLVAAKSADLFASTSSFAQLISKWGIHAQFDDFERGILSLSSMMYFLMIICISLYLCMIMIGKRHWSGGRDGDRLWIHFLVRIFALIVMVFSLTIVFDSQDLIRYDTTRGKISSLSNDTRQLIDNLEPEHPVYVEAFISNQVPEQYIKTRYDLISLLKEFGAHSDVYLTLHENLESYDEIVANAEDNHSIPVVTVAGEDANRPIIMGAVFRSGLQKVVVPFFDYGIPVEYELARSISTVAKGTRKTIGVIDSDANILGGYSFASGRPTRIPQQSFITELQKQYRVVNVDAEQEISTTEYELLFIAQPSSLEDMKLTNILRALQAGVPAVIFEDPRPETISAPGTGMPRQSIEQMMGLPGQPQQKGSISRLWDLLAIQIPGKPSETNPGLWDPNIVWQTENPYPLLKYQDILDTWIFTRNLDSDHPITEELQEVLIPVGSSIIPDPTKDHMTITPLIRSSIRNSGTLESSPYQIELQAMANGSRRAKARIKQLQNEGTNGIQNLAVHITGTPSGAQADDNGNTPQLNVVYISDLDIMFNAFLTVRARPTAFQDVSYKFENITFLLNVIDFLAEENDYISIRNRKLRHSSLKTVEYQVNEEQQTLTNEISKFHKVMDSQITLIEDGMQNEIEELQTQLATLQDPTNTDKPDPAVLRAKVINLNSRQQENQRKLEVEQVKQERDRDKKIATIRRDSNRKIARMQNKYKFLAVLIPPIPPLLIAVFVFFNRRIKEREGVAASRLR
;
A
#
# COMPACT_ATOMS: atom_id res chain seq x y z
N MET A 1 15.16 12.41 -0.07
CA MET A 1 15.33 13.55 0.86
C MET A 1 13.94 13.85 1.44
N ASP A 2 13.43 13.05 2.38
CA ASP A 2 11.96 13.00 2.62
C ASP A 2 11.54 13.04 4.09
N GLN A 3 12.06 14.02 4.82
CA GLN A 3 11.50 14.44 6.11
C GLN A 3 10.88 15.83 6.01
N ILE A 4 9.83 15.99 5.21
CA ILE A 4 8.93 17.12 5.40
C ILE A 4 7.87 16.68 6.39
N GLY A 5 8.25 16.53 7.65
CA GLY A 5 7.30 16.57 8.76
C GLY A 5 7.15 18.03 9.18
N THR A 6 5.94 18.57 9.24
CA THR A 6 5.72 19.97 9.62
C THR A 6 5.50 20.10 11.13
N ASN A 7 6.05 21.14 11.75
CA ASN A 7 5.77 21.42 13.15
C ASN A 7 4.25 21.67 13.35
N LEU A 8 3.71 21.36 14.53
CA LEU A 8 2.28 21.57 14.85
C LEU A 8 1.77 22.98 14.47
N ILE A 9 2.58 24.01 14.73
CA ILE A 9 2.23 25.41 14.43
C ILE A 9 2.15 25.65 12.92
N VAL A 10 3.02 25.01 12.13
CA VAL A 10 3.03 25.11 10.67
C VAL A 10 1.83 24.38 10.09
N SER A 11 1.52 23.17 10.57
CA SER A 11 0.33 22.43 10.14
C SER A 11 -0.97 23.18 10.50
N LEU A 12 -1.03 23.78 11.69
CA LEU A 12 -2.15 24.63 12.09
C LEU A 12 -2.22 25.90 11.22
N GLY A 13 -1.08 26.52 10.94
CA GLY A 13 -0.98 27.69 10.06
C GLY A 13 -1.44 27.39 8.63
N ASP A 14 -1.07 26.24 8.07
CA ASP A 14 -1.53 25.77 6.75
C ASP A 14 -3.03 25.51 6.74
N LEU A 15 -3.57 24.86 7.78
CA LEU A 15 -5.01 24.67 7.93
C LEU A 15 -5.75 26.02 7.97
N ILE A 16 -5.29 26.96 8.81
CA ILE A 16 -5.88 28.29 8.92
C ILE A 16 -5.76 29.05 7.59
N PHE A 17 -4.65 28.91 6.87
CA PHE A 17 -4.47 29.51 5.55
C PHE A 17 -5.46 28.96 4.52
N ARG A 18 -5.71 27.64 4.53
CA ARG A 18 -6.74 27.02 3.67
C ARG A 18 -8.14 27.45 4.06
N ASP A 19 -8.45 27.51 5.35
CA ASP A 19 -9.73 28.00 5.87
C ASP A 19 -9.96 29.49 5.56
N LEU A 20 -8.89 30.29 5.44
CA LEU A 20 -8.95 31.70 5.07
C LEU A 20 -9.55 31.88 3.67
N LEU A 21 -9.44 30.89 2.78
CA LEU A 21 -10.12 30.89 1.49
C LEU A 21 -11.65 30.88 1.66
N ILE A 22 -12.17 30.05 2.57
CA ILE A 22 -13.61 30.02 2.91
C ILE A 22 -14.03 31.36 3.52
N VAL A 23 -13.19 31.94 4.39
CA VAL A 23 -13.45 33.26 4.98
C VAL A 23 -13.46 34.35 3.91
N ILE A 24 -12.56 34.29 2.92
CA ILE A 24 -12.54 35.21 1.77
C ILE A 24 -13.82 35.05 0.96
N ILE A 25 -14.29 33.82 0.70
CA ILE A 25 -15.55 33.57 -0.02
C ILE A 25 -16.72 34.19 0.76
N LEU A 26 -16.81 33.93 2.07
CA LEU A 26 -17.84 34.51 2.94
C LEU A 26 -17.77 36.03 2.98
N ALA A 27 -16.57 36.61 3.05
CA ALA A 27 -16.36 38.06 2.98
C ALA A 27 -16.75 38.61 1.60
N GLY A 28 -16.42 37.91 0.53
CA GLY A 28 -16.81 38.22 -0.84
C GLY A 28 -18.32 38.22 -1.06
N ILE A 29 -19.09 37.50 -0.23
CA ILE A 29 -20.56 37.54 -0.22
C ILE A 29 -21.05 38.68 0.70
N LEU A 30 -20.50 38.81 1.91
CA LEU A 30 -20.96 39.75 2.93
C LEU A 30 -20.64 41.22 2.62
N VAL A 31 -19.46 41.51 2.05
CA VAL A 31 -19.01 42.86 1.72
C VAL A 31 -19.89 43.53 0.66
N PRO A 32 -20.15 42.94 -0.52
CA PRO A 32 -21.05 43.54 -1.49
C PRO A 32 -22.49 43.59 -0.98
N LEU A 33 -22.93 42.60 -0.18
CA LEU A 33 -24.22 42.66 0.48
C LEU A 33 -24.32 43.88 1.43
N ASN A 34 -23.22 44.26 2.08
CA ASN A 34 -23.16 45.42 2.96
C ASN A 34 -23.29 46.74 2.22
N TYR A 35 -22.68 46.85 1.04
CA TYR A 35 -22.79 48.06 0.23
C TYR A 35 -24.11 48.16 -0.53
N THR A 36 -24.70 47.03 -0.94
CA THR A 36 -25.90 47.03 -1.79
C THR A 36 -27.20 46.88 -1.03
N ARG A 37 -27.22 46.16 0.11
CA ARG A 37 -28.45 45.76 0.82
C ARG A 37 -28.30 45.77 2.35
N HIS A 38 -28.32 46.97 2.95
CA HIS A 38 -28.18 47.14 4.40
C HIS A 38 -29.23 46.36 5.23
N ALA A 39 -30.46 46.20 4.72
CA ALA A 39 -31.52 45.47 5.41
C ALA A 39 -31.18 43.98 5.61
N ALA A 40 -30.56 43.33 4.63
CA ALA A 40 -30.19 41.92 4.72
C ALA A 40 -29.17 41.69 5.85
N ILE A 41 -28.19 42.58 6.01
CA ILE A 41 -27.18 42.46 7.07
C ILE A 41 -27.72 42.79 8.45
N ALA A 42 -28.69 43.70 8.56
CA ALA A 42 -29.39 43.90 9.82
C ALA A 42 -30.06 42.60 10.28
N VAL A 43 -30.73 41.89 9.37
CA VAL A 43 -31.30 40.56 9.62
C VAL A 43 -30.22 39.55 9.98
N VAL A 44 -29.08 39.54 9.26
CA VAL A 44 -27.96 38.64 9.55
C VAL A 44 -27.49 38.81 10.99
N ARG A 45 -27.19 40.06 11.36
CA ARG A 45 -26.61 40.44 12.65
C ARG A 45 -27.59 40.16 13.80
N GLN A 46 -28.88 40.45 13.60
CA GLN A 46 -29.91 40.20 14.60
C GLN A 46 -30.04 38.70 14.91
N ASN A 47 -30.21 37.87 13.89
CA ASN A 47 -30.41 36.42 14.07
C ASN A 47 -29.14 35.71 14.56
N PHE A 48 -27.98 36.04 13.99
CA PHE A 48 -26.71 35.45 14.42
C PHE A 48 -26.36 35.81 15.87
N ARG A 49 -26.47 37.09 16.25
CA ARG A 49 -26.23 37.52 17.63
C ARG A 49 -27.28 36.97 18.58
N GLY A 50 -28.54 36.87 18.14
CA GLY A 50 -29.63 36.27 18.92
C GLY A 50 -29.32 34.82 19.31
N TYR A 51 -28.85 34.02 18.35
CA TYR A 51 -28.49 32.62 18.58
C TYR A 51 -27.36 32.46 19.62
N PHE A 52 -26.23 33.17 19.45
CA PHE A 52 -25.08 33.09 20.36
C PHE A 52 -25.25 33.89 21.67
N SER A 53 -26.31 34.69 21.82
CA SER A 53 -26.64 35.30 23.11
C SER A 53 -27.42 34.34 24.03
N ASN A 54 -27.92 33.22 23.48
CA ASN A 54 -28.64 32.21 24.22
C ASN A 54 -27.71 31.03 24.57
N PRO A 55 -27.62 30.63 25.86
CA PRO A 55 -26.85 29.45 26.28
C PRO A 55 -27.19 28.18 25.51
N THR A 56 -28.44 28.04 25.04
CA THR A 56 -28.90 26.89 24.24
C THR A 56 -28.10 26.70 22.96
N GLY A 57 -27.70 27.79 22.28
CA GLY A 57 -26.92 27.72 21.04
C GLY A 57 -25.56 27.04 21.21
N TYR A 58 -24.91 27.24 22.37
CA TYR A 58 -23.63 26.59 22.70
C TYR A 58 -23.81 25.13 23.13
N VAL A 59 -24.96 24.77 23.73
CA VAL A 59 -25.29 23.36 24.00
C VAL A 59 -25.42 22.59 22.69
N PHE A 60 -26.09 23.16 21.69
CA PHE A 60 -26.16 22.57 20.35
C PHE A 60 -24.79 22.42 19.68
N LEU A 61 -23.92 23.42 19.83
CA LEU A 61 -22.53 23.35 19.35
C LEU A 61 -21.77 22.20 20.04
N CYS A 62 -21.89 22.09 21.36
CA CYS A 62 -21.25 21.03 22.14
C CYS A 62 -21.73 19.62 21.73
N VAL A 63 -23.05 19.45 21.55
CA VAL A 63 -23.62 18.18 21.06
C VAL A 63 -23.12 17.85 19.66
N PHE A 64 -23.06 18.83 18.75
CA PHE A 64 -22.52 18.62 17.41
C PHE A 64 -21.06 18.17 17.43
N VAL A 65 -20.20 18.86 18.18
CA VAL A 65 -18.79 18.48 18.34
C VAL A 65 -18.68 17.08 18.94
N LEU A 66 -19.42 16.77 20.00
CA LEU A 66 -19.43 15.46 20.63
C LEU A 66 -19.83 14.36 19.64
N LEU A 67 -20.90 14.54 18.87
CA LEU A 67 -21.35 13.56 17.87
C LEU A 67 -20.31 13.36 16.77
N THR A 68 -19.71 14.44 16.26
CA THR A 68 -18.66 14.33 15.23
C THR A 68 -17.39 13.65 15.76
N SER A 69 -16.94 13.97 16.97
CA SER A 69 -15.75 13.34 17.55
C SER A 69 -16.02 11.88 17.95
N PHE A 70 -17.23 11.56 18.42
CA PHE A 70 -17.65 10.18 18.67
C PHE A 70 -17.65 9.36 17.37
N ALA A 71 -18.25 9.87 16.30
CA ALA A 71 -18.27 9.21 15.00
C ALA A 71 -16.86 9.02 14.41
N ALA A 72 -15.96 10.00 14.58
CA ALA A 72 -14.60 9.93 14.06
C ALA A 72 -13.72 8.91 14.79
N PHE A 73 -13.73 8.91 16.13
CA PHE A 73 -12.68 8.24 16.92
C PHE A 73 -13.15 7.00 17.72
N TRP A 74 -14.45 6.82 17.90
CA TRP A 74 -14.98 5.66 18.65
C TRP A 74 -14.89 4.32 17.90
N PRO A 75 -15.13 4.26 16.56
CA PRO A 75 -15.07 3.00 15.82
C PRO A 75 -13.70 2.32 15.95
N LYS A 76 -13.70 0.98 16.04
CA LYS A 76 -12.44 0.20 16.14
C LYS A 76 -11.59 0.35 14.88
N GLN A 77 -12.24 0.53 13.74
CA GLN A 77 -11.65 0.67 12.42
C GLN A 77 -10.64 1.82 12.35
N PHE A 78 -10.85 2.93 13.07
CA PHE A 78 -9.94 4.09 13.05
C PHE A 78 -8.53 3.72 13.55
N PHE A 79 -8.44 3.02 14.68
CA PHE A 79 -7.15 2.61 15.25
C PHE A 79 -6.54 1.42 14.51
N ASN A 80 -7.38 0.50 14.00
CA ASN A 80 -6.92 -0.63 13.21
C ASN A 80 -6.43 -0.21 11.81
N ALA A 81 -6.95 0.88 11.25
CA ALA A 81 -6.48 1.44 9.97
C ALA A 81 -5.09 2.07 10.10
N ASN A 82 -4.75 2.57 11.29
CA ASN A 82 -3.56 3.37 11.54
C ASN A 82 -3.38 4.51 10.49
N LEU A 83 -4.51 5.07 10.03
CA LEU A 83 -4.55 6.20 9.09
C LEU A 83 -5.04 7.44 9.83
N ALA A 84 -4.34 8.55 9.66
CA ALA A 84 -4.70 9.85 10.22
C ALA A 84 -5.69 10.60 9.31
N ASN A 85 -6.82 9.95 8.96
CA ASN A 85 -7.87 10.51 8.13
C ASN A 85 -9.24 10.52 8.86
N LEU A 86 -10.27 11.07 8.21
CA LEU A 86 -11.63 11.18 8.76
C LEU A 86 -12.63 10.27 8.03
N SER A 87 -12.16 9.14 7.48
CA SER A 87 -13.02 8.20 6.74
C SER A 87 -14.22 7.72 7.55
N GLN A 88 -14.05 7.43 8.84
CA GLN A 88 -15.16 7.04 9.71
C GLN A 88 -16.15 8.19 9.92
N LEU A 89 -15.68 9.43 10.03
CA LEU A 89 -16.57 10.58 10.13
C LEU A 89 -17.37 10.77 8.83
N ASN A 90 -16.73 10.64 7.66
CA ASN A 90 -17.37 10.76 6.35
C ASN A 90 -18.59 9.85 6.21
N GLU A 91 -18.50 8.62 6.71
CA GLU A 91 -19.59 7.64 6.66
C GLU A 91 -20.81 8.07 7.49
N TYR A 92 -20.59 8.57 8.72
CA TYR A 92 -21.67 8.91 9.65
C TYR A 92 -22.13 10.37 9.56
N LEU A 93 -21.36 11.26 8.95
CA LEU A 93 -21.66 12.70 8.97
C LEU A 93 -22.99 13.04 8.29
N PRO A 94 -23.36 12.49 7.11
CA PRO A 94 -24.67 12.77 6.50
C PRO A 94 -25.84 12.46 7.45
N LEU A 95 -25.73 11.42 8.27
CA LEU A 95 -26.73 11.07 9.28
C LEU A 95 -26.77 12.08 10.44
N ILE A 96 -25.60 12.56 10.90
CA ILE A 96 -25.52 13.62 11.92
C ILE A 96 -26.16 14.91 11.39
N MET A 97 -25.84 15.29 10.14
CA MET A 97 -26.40 16.47 9.48
C MET A 97 -27.91 16.38 9.28
N LEU A 98 -28.42 15.19 8.97
CA LEU A 98 -29.84 14.92 8.80
C LEU A 98 -30.67 15.28 10.03
N ILE A 99 -30.11 15.19 11.25
CA ILE A 99 -30.76 15.60 12.50
C ILE A 99 -30.41 17.05 12.86
N TYR A 100 -29.14 17.43 12.71
CA TYR A 100 -28.63 18.72 13.15
C TYR A 100 -29.20 19.90 12.35
N ILE A 101 -29.33 19.75 11.03
CA ILE A 101 -29.75 20.82 10.14
C ILE A 101 -31.24 21.18 10.30
N PRO A 102 -32.17 20.21 10.39
CA PRO A 102 -33.55 20.50 10.78
C PRO A 102 -33.66 21.17 12.15
N ALA A 103 -32.78 20.85 13.10
CA ALA A 103 -32.78 21.51 14.42
C ALA A 103 -32.39 23.00 14.35
N ILE A 104 -31.48 23.37 13.44
CA ILE A 104 -31.14 24.79 13.19
C ILE A 104 -32.28 25.50 12.44
N THR A 105 -32.88 24.84 11.45
CA THR A 105 -33.83 25.47 10.53
C THR A 105 -35.27 25.51 11.02
N MET A 106 -35.65 24.64 11.98
CA MET A 106 -37.03 24.53 12.47
C MET A 106 -37.59 25.86 12.95
N GLY A 107 -36.77 26.72 13.60
CA GLY A 107 -37.23 27.98 14.18
C GLY A 107 -37.23 29.17 13.21
N ILE A 108 -36.53 29.08 12.07
CA ILE A 108 -36.23 30.25 11.21
C ILE A 108 -37.50 30.98 10.74
N TRP A 109 -38.56 30.24 10.38
CA TRP A 109 -39.83 30.81 9.93
C TRP A 109 -41.00 30.41 10.84
N SER A 110 -40.99 29.20 11.39
CA SER A 110 -42.10 28.72 12.22
C SER A 110 -42.25 29.52 13.51
N GLU A 111 -41.17 29.96 14.16
CA GLU A 111 -41.26 30.76 15.40
C GLU A 111 -41.86 32.13 15.17
N GLU A 112 -41.50 32.79 14.06
CA GLU A 112 -42.04 34.11 13.73
C GLU A 112 -43.52 34.04 13.37
N ARG A 113 -43.93 33.00 12.63
CA ARG A 113 -45.35 32.76 12.33
C ARG A 113 -46.13 32.41 13.58
N ARG A 114 -45.54 31.63 14.50
CA ARG A 114 -46.16 31.33 15.80
C ARG A 114 -46.28 32.59 16.67
N GLY A 115 -45.27 33.45 16.63
CA GLY A 115 -45.22 34.71 17.36
C GLY A 115 -46.01 35.86 16.72
N LYS A 116 -46.56 35.67 15.51
CA LYS A 116 -47.15 36.72 14.65
C LYS A 116 -46.24 37.92 14.41
N THR A 117 -44.93 37.73 14.56
CA THR A 117 -43.93 38.77 14.27
C THR A 117 -43.56 38.81 12.80
N ASP A 118 -44.06 37.84 12.01
CA ASP A 118 -44.02 37.85 10.55
C ASP A 118 -44.69 39.11 9.98
N GLU A 119 -45.77 39.60 10.59
CA GLU A 119 -46.43 40.87 10.21
C GLU A 119 -45.53 42.09 10.44
N LEU A 120 -44.70 42.07 11.48
CA LEU A 120 -43.80 43.18 11.80
C LEU A 120 -42.65 43.27 10.78
N LEU A 121 -42.12 42.12 10.37
CA LEU A 121 -41.09 42.03 9.32
C LEU A 121 -41.59 42.57 7.97
N LEU A 122 -42.91 42.57 7.74
CA LEU A 122 -43.54 43.06 6.50
C LEU A 122 -43.78 44.57 6.49
N THR A 123 -43.71 45.22 7.65
CA THR A 123 -43.78 46.69 7.74
C THR A 123 -42.42 47.35 7.57
N LEU A 124 -41.34 46.56 7.54
CA LEU A 124 -40.00 47.06 7.31
C LEU A 124 -39.80 47.38 5.81
N PRO A 125 -39.09 48.47 5.47
CA PRO A 125 -38.77 48.82 4.08
C PRO A 125 -37.64 47.92 3.54
N ALA A 126 -37.85 46.61 3.52
CA ALA A 126 -36.92 45.59 3.06
C ALA A 126 -37.54 44.76 1.94
N ARG A 127 -36.76 44.35 0.93
CA ARG A 127 -37.25 43.46 -0.13
C ARG A 127 -37.34 42.03 0.41
N ASP A 128 -38.29 41.24 -0.09
CA ASP A 128 -38.45 39.82 0.26
C ASP A 128 -37.13 39.02 0.11
N SER A 129 -36.37 39.30 -0.95
CA SER A 129 -35.06 38.68 -1.18
C SER A 129 -34.02 39.00 -0.10
N ASP A 130 -34.11 40.18 0.52
CA ASP A 130 -33.15 40.64 1.54
C ASP A 130 -33.36 39.87 2.85
N ILE A 131 -34.62 39.58 3.17
CA ILE A 131 -35.00 38.80 4.35
C ILE A 131 -34.59 37.34 4.17
N VAL A 132 -34.90 36.74 3.01
CA VAL A 132 -34.56 35.33 2.73
C VAL A 132 -33.05 35.11 2.73
N ILE A 133 -32.29 35.92 1.98
CA ILE A 133 -30.83 35.83 1.92
C ILE A 133 -30.22 36.13 3.30
N GLY A 134 -30.74 37.13 4.02
CA GLY A 134 -30.25 37.47 5.36
C GLY A 134 -30.40 36.32 6.36
N LYS A 135 -31.56 35.64 6.36
CA LYS A 135 -31.79 34.48 7.24
C LYS A 135 -30.98 33.26 6.85
N PHE A 136 -30.83 33.00 5.55
CA PHE A 136 -29.98 31.92 5.07
C PHE A 136 -28.52 32.13 5.48
N ILE A 137 -27.99 33.34 5.30
CA ILE A 137 -26.62 33.69 5.71
C ILE A 137 -26.47 33.62 7.25
N SER A 138 -27.48 33.99 8.04
CA SER A 138 -27.42 33.75 9.49
C SER A 138 -27.30 32.27 9.83
N ALA A 139 -28.15 31.43 9.25
CA ALA A 139 -28.15 30.00 9.50
C ALA A 139 -26.85 29.34 9.01
N SER A 140 -26.33 29.76 7.86
CA SER A 140 -25.06 29.29 7.33
C SER A 140 -23.88 29.69 8.21
N LEU A 141 -23.87 30.90 8.78
CA LEU A 141 -22.82 31.33 9.72
C LEU A 141 -22.88 30.55 11.03
N ILE A 142 -24.07 30.29 11.59
CA ILE A 142 -24.23 29.45 12.80
C ILE A 142 -23.67 28.04 12.54
N PHE A 143 -24.00 27.47 11.39
CA PHE A 143 -23.49 26.18 10.98
C PHE A 143 -21.97 26.20 10.74
N THR A 144 -21.45 27.23 10.06
CA THR A 144 -20.01 27.40 9.80
C THR A 144 -19.22 27.49 11.11
N VAL A 145 -19.71 28.23 12.12
CA VAL A 145 -19.06 28.28 13.44
C VAL A 145 -19.02 26.90 14.09
N SER A 146 -20.10 26.14 13.99
CA SER A 146 -20.17 24.78 14.56
C SER A 146 -19.22 23.81 13.85
N LEU A 147 -19.12 23.93 12.53
CA LEU A 147 -18.22 23.16 11.68
C LEU A 147 -16.74 23.50 11.91
N LEU A 148 -16.39 24.78 12.01
CA LEU A 148 -15.03 25.23 12.37
C LEU A 148 -14.61 24.75 13.75
N PHE A 149 -15.52 24.74 14.72
CA PHE A 149 -15.23 24.23 16.06
C PHE A 149 -14.97 22.72 16.04
N SER A 150 -15.76 21.97 15.26
CA SER A 150 -15.54 20.54 15.02
C SER A 150 -14.20 20.30 14.32
N GLN A 151 -13.88 21.07 13.27
CA GLN A 151 -12.63 20.99 12.51
C GLN A 151 -11.41 21.23 13.39
N LEU A 152 -11.40 22.33 14.16
CA LEU A 152 -10.29 22.64 15.05
C LEU A 152 -10.11 21.55 16.12
N SER A 153 -11.21 21.03 16.66
CA SER A 153 -11.15 20.00 17.70
C SER A 153 -10.64 18.66 17.16
N ASN A 154 -11.17 18.21 16.02
CA ASN A 154 -10.72 16.99 15.37
C ASN A 154 -9.28 17.12 14.84
N PHE A 155 -8.89 18.30 14.33
CA PHE A 155 -7.50 18.60 13.97
C PHE A 155 -6.56 18.45 15.15
N VAL A 156 -6.88 19.06 16.30
CA VAL A 156 -6.02 18.96 17.50
C VAL A 156 -5.86 17.51 17.94
N VAL A 157 -6.93 16.72 17.96
CA VAL A 157 -6.86 15.30 18.31
C VAL A 157 -6.01 14.52 17.31
N LEU A 158 -6.24 14.69 16.00
CA LEU A 158 -5.47 14.02 14.96
C LEU A 158 -4.00 14.44 14.99
N ALA A 159 -3.71 15.72 15.13
CA ALA A 159 -2.35 16.24 15.19
C ALA A 159 -1.59 15.73 16.43
N LEU A 160 -2.28 15.52 17.55
CA LEU A 160 -1.69 14.89 18.73
C LEU A 160 -1.39 13.40 18.51
N LEU A 161 -2.24 12.67 17.80
CA LEU A 161 -2.04 11.24 17.49
C LEU A 161 -1.00 11.02 16.36
N ALA A 162 -0.94 11.94 15.40
CA ALA A 162 -0.03 11.92 14.25
C ALA A 162 1.33 12.58 14.54
N LYS A 163 1.54 13.06 15.77
CA LYS A 163 2.83 13.59 16.21
C LYS A 163 3.85 12.46 16.29
N ASP A 164 5.02 12.69 15.73
CA ASP A 164 6.18 11.82 15.92
C ASP A 164 6.76 12.03 17.35
N PRO A 165 6.96 10.96 18.15
CA PRO A 165 7.59 11.10 19.47
C PRO A 165 9.07 11.48 19.41
N ASN A 166 9.77 11.09 18.33
CA ASN A 166 11.22 11.27 18.18
C ASN A 166 11.60 12.58 17.49
N ALA A 167 10.68 13.19 16.77
CA ALA A 167 10.86 14.45 16.07
C ALA A 167 9.73 15.42 16.42
N TRP A 168 9.97 16.73 16.45
CA TRP A 168 8.91 17.72 16.67
C TRP A 168 7.99 17.90 15.44
N THR A 169 7.70 16.83 14.72
CA THR A 169 6.96 16.86 13.45
C THR A 169 5.60 16.19 13.58
N VAL A 170 4.63 16.67 12.80
CA VAL A 170 3.28 16.15 12.71
C VAL A 170 3.04 15.69 11.27
N ASP A 171 2.78 14.40 11.10
CA ASP A 171 2.47 13.80 9.81
C ASP A 171 0.94 13.74 9.60
N LEU A 172 0.36 14.92 9.34
CA LEU A 172 -1.07 15.06 9.09
C LEU A 172 -1.31 15.71 7.74
N ASP A 173 -2.22 15.14 6.96
CA ASP A 173 -2.67 15.71 5.70
C ASP A 173 -3.72 16.81 5.96
N THR A 174 -3.23 18.05 6.10
CA THR A 174 -4.06 19.25 6.26
C THR A 174 -4.92 19.55 5.03
N GLY A 175 -4.48 19.11 3.84
CA GLY A 175 -5.21 19.29 2.60
C GLY A 175 -6.44 18.40 2.52
N LEU A 176 -6.27 17.10 2.77
CA LEU A 176 -7.38 16.15 2.89
C LEU A 176 -8.41 16.60 3.93
N LEU A 177 -7.92 17.04 5.10
CA LEU A 177 -8.77 17.52 6.18
C LEU A 177 -9.61 18.73 5.74
N ALA A 178 -8.97 19.77 5.18
CA ALA A 178 -9.65 20.97 4.73
C ALA A 178 -10.69 20.67 3.64
N THR A 179 -10.38 19.77 2.72
CA THR A 179 -11.28 19.38 1.62
C THR A 179 -12.49 18.60 2.11
N ASN A 180 -12.31 17.66 3.05
CA ASN A 180 -13.44 16.97 3.71
C ASN A 180 -14.39 17.99 4.36
N TYR A 181 -13.85 18.92 5.16
CA TYR A 181 -14.65 19.95 5.83
C TYR A 181 -15.29 20.96 4.88
N PHE A 182 -14.64 21.27 3.76
CA PHE A 182 -15.24 22.07 2.69
C PHE A 182 -16.42 21.35 2.03
N GLY A 183 -16.30 20.04 1.76
CA GLY A 183 -17.42 19.22 1.29
C GLY A 183 -18.57 19.18 2.30
N TYR A 184 -18.27 18.99 3.59
CA TYR A 184 -19.28 19.06 4.67
C TYR A 184 -19.99 20.42 4.72
N TRP A 185 -19.24 21.50 4.48
CA TRP A 185 -19.79 22.86 4.44
C TRP A 185 -20.79 23.00 3.30
N LEU A 186 -20.45 22.57 2.08
CA LEU A 186 -21.34 22.61 0.90
C LEU A 186 -22.61 21.78 1.10
N ILE A 187 -22.48 20.55 1.61
CA ILE A 187 -23.62 19.68 1.94
C ILE A 187 -24.54 20.38 2.95
N GLY A 188 -23.95 20.91 4.02
CA GLY A 188 -24.70 21.59 5.05
C GLY A 188 -25.45 22.82 4.55
N LEU A 189 -24.85 23.63 3.67
CA LEU A 189 -25.52 24.75 3.02
C LEU A 189 -26.73 24.32 2.17
N ALA A 190 -26.57 23.26 1.38
CA ALA A 190 -27.65 22.71 0.56
C ALA A 190 -28.82 22.22 1.43
N MET A 191 -28.54 21.42 2.46
CA MET A 191 -29.54 20.90 3.38
C MET A 191 -30.20 22.00 4.22
N LEU A 192 -29.47 23.06 4.60
CA LEU A 192 -30.02 24.25 5.29
C LEU A 192 -31.04 24.97 4.41
N ALA A 193 -30.73 25.13 3.12
CA ALA A 193 -31.63 25.77 2.17
C ALA A 193 -32.95 24.98 2.03
N ILE A 194 -32.88 23.65 1.97
CA ILE A 194 -34.05 22.76 1.97
C ILE A 194 -34.82 22.86 3.30
N GLY A 195 -34.10 22.85 4.44
CA GLY A 195 -34.70 22.98 5.77
C GLY A 195 -35.44 24.31 5.96
N MET A 196 -34.95 25.41 5.36
CA MET A 196 -35.66 26.69 5.35
C MET A 196 -36.99 26.61 4.60
N VAL A 197 -37.05 25.90 3.47
CA VAL A 197 -38.31 25.65 2.73
C VAL A 197 -39.29 24.88 3.62
N ALA A 198 -38.83 23.85 4.33
CA ALA A 198 -39.67 23.07 5.24
C ALA A 198 -40.24 23.91 6.40
N SER A 199 -39.41 24.78 7.00
CA SER A 199 -39.82 25.69 8.07
C SER A 199 -40.92 26.67 7.64
N PHE A 200 -40.98 27.03 6.36
CA PHE A 200 -42.05 27.87 5.80
C PHE A 200 -43.41 27.19 5.67
N LEU A 201 -43.46 25.85 5.65
CA LEU A 201 -44.71 25.11 5.41
C LEU A 201 -45.60 25.01 6.66
N THR A 202 -45.10 25.35 7.84
CA THR A 202 -45.81 25.17 9.10
C THR A 202 -45.49 26.27 10.12
N SER A 203 -46.42 26.52 11.03
CA SER A 203 -46.24 27.43 12.18
C SER A 203 -45.77 26.70 13.45
N ASN A 204 -45.71 25.36 13.44
CA ASN A 204 -45.24 24.58 14.58
C ASN A 204 -43.80 24.12 14.38
N MET A 205 -42.90 24.51 15.29
CA MET A 205 -41.48 24.13 15.26
C MET A 205 -41.25 22.63 15.16
N THR A 206 -42.05 21.81 15.85
CA THR A 206 -41.90 20.36 15.83
C THR A 206 -42.25 19.79 14.45
N ILE A 207 -43.31 20.31 13.82
CA ILE A 207 -43.68 19.90 12.46
C ILE A 207 -42.64 20.41 11.46
N ALA A 208 -42.07 21.60 11.68
CA ALA A 208 -41.02 22.15 10.83
C ALA A 208 -39.76 21.28 10.87
N PHE A 209 -39.40 20.77 12.05
CA PHE A 209 -38.32 19.80 12.22
C PHE A 209 -38.60 18.51 11.44
N VAL A 210 -39.80 17.93 11.58
CA VAL A 210 -40.18 16.69 10.89
C VAL A 210 -40.19 16.85 9.37
N PHE A 211 -40.69 17.97 8.83
CA PHE A 211 -40.61 18.24 7.40
C PHE A 211 -39.19 18.51 6.92
N GLY A 212 -38.37 19.21 7.71
CA GLY A 212 -36.96 19.42 7.41
C GLY A 212 -36.21 18.10 7.31
N LEU A 213 -36.50 17.17 8.22
CA LEU A 213 -35.98 15.80 8.17
C LEU A 213 -36.47 15.09 6.91
N ALA A 214 -37.80 15.04 6.69
CA ALA A 214 -38.41 14.31 5.58
C ALA A 214 -37.93 14.78 4.19
N PHE A 215 -37.68 16.08 4.00
CA PHE A 215 -37.18 16.61 2.73
C PHE A 215 -35.69 16.34 2.49
N ASN A 216 -34.90 16.17 3.55
CA ASN A 216 -33.48 15.85 3.43
C ASN A 216 -33.21 14.34 3.35
N VAL A 217 -34.14 13.49 3.83
CA VAL A 217 -33.99 12.02 3.78
C VAL A 217 -33.70 11.49 2.36
N PRO A 218 -34.41 11.87 1.28
CA PRO A 218 -34.12 11.36 -0.06
C PRO A 218 -32.67 11.60 -0.52
N LEU A 219 -32.11 12.74 -0.11
CA LEU A 219 -30.77 13.17 -0.49
C LEU A 219 -29.67 12.33 0.21
N VAL A 220 -29.96 11.85 1.43
CA VAL A 220 -29.09 10.98 2.23
C VAL A 220 -29.32 9.49 1.95
N ALA A 221 -30.58 9.09 1.77
CA ALA A 221 -30.99 7.70 1.55
C ALA A 221 -30.75 7.20 0.11
N ALA A 222 -30.32 8.06 -0.80
CA ALA A 222 -29.95 7.67 -2.17
C ALA A 222 -28.86 6.58 -2.20
N LYS A 223 -27.98 6.50 -1.19
CA LYS A 223 -26.98 5.43 -1.03
C LYS A 223 -27.61 4.04 -0.86
N SER A 224 -28.79 3.95 -0.25
CA SER A 224 -29.51 2.69 -0.01
C SER A 224 -30.67 2.46 -0.98
N ALA A 225 -30.75 3.23 -2.08
CA ALA A 225 -31.80 3.08 -3.09
C ALA A 225 -31.84 1.66 -3.70
N ASP A 226 -30.69 1.00 -3.78
CA ASP A 226 -30.57 -0.39 -4.29
C ASP A 226 -31.30 -1.41 -3.40
N LEU A 227 -31.44 -1.14 -2.09
CA LEU A 227 -32.21 -1.99 -1.16
C LEU A 227 -33.73 -1.90 -1.39
N PHE A 228 -34.20 -0.83 -2.03
CA PHE A 228 -35.64 -0.58 -2.25
C PHE A 228 -36.07 -0.83 -3.70
N ALA A 229 -35.16 -0.79 -4.68
CA ALA A 229 -35.47 -0.95 -6.10
C ALA A 229 -34.32 -1.64 -6.88
N SER A 230 -34.12 -2.93 -6.63
CA SER A 230 -32.94 -3.71 -7.06
C SER A 230 -32.77 -3.97 -8.58
N THR A 231 -33.51 -3.34 -9.50
CA THR A 231 -33.40 -3.68 -10.94
C THR A 231 -33.80 -2.58 -11.95
N SER A 232 -33.96 -1.32 -11.55
CA SER A 232 -34.33 -0.27 -12.52
C SER A 232 -33.16 0.66 -12.84
N SER A 233 -32.93 0.96 -14.12
CA SER A 233 -31.98 2.01 -14.56
C SER A 233 -32.26 3.37 -13.90
N PHE A 234 -33.49 3.56 -13.42
CA PHE A 234 -33.92 4.71 -12.64
C PHE A 234 -33.30 4.73 -11.22
N ALA A 235 -33.12 3.58 -10.56
CA ALA A 235 -32.45 3.48 -9.27
C ALA A 235 -30.96 3.86 -9.36
N GLN A 236 -30.28 3.42 -10.42
CA GLN A 236 -28.89 3.82 -10.71
C GLN A 236 -28.76 5.31 -11.06
N LEU A 237 -29.77 5.88 -11.74
CA LEU A 237 -29.82 7.31 -11.98
C LEU A 237 -29.99 8.09 -10.67
N ILE A 238 -30.82 7.61 -9.75
CA ILE A 238 -31.04 8.24 -8.44
C ILE A 238 -29.82 8.09 -7.52
N SER A 239 -29.12 6.97 -7.55
CA SER A 239 -27.95 6.75 -6.67
C SER A 239 -26.79 7.68 -7.02
N LYS A 240 -26.57 7.97 -8.31
CA LYS A 240 -25.60 8.98 -8.80
C LYS A 240 -25.93 10.41 -8.32
N TRP A 241 -27.18 10.65 -7.95
CA TRP A 241 -27.67 11.96 -7.51
C TRP A 241 -27.67 12.13 -5.99
N GLY A 242 -27.25 11.11 -5.24
CA GLY A 242 -27.15 11.20 -3.79
C GLY A 242 -26.02 12.12 -3.33
N ILE A 243 -26.14 12.68 -2.11
CA ILE A 243 -25.05 13.41 -1.45
C ILE A 243 -23.77 12.57 -1.43
N HIS A 244 -23.90 11.26 -1.18
CA HIS A 244 -22.74 10.39 -1.00
C HIS A 244 -21.86 10.31 -2.27
N ALA A 245 -22.47 10.14 -3.45
CA ALA A 245 -21.74 10.06 -4.71
C ALA A 245 -20.98 11.36 -5.01
N GLN A 246 -21.61 12.52 -4.77
CA GLN A 246 -20.98 13.82 -4.97
C GLN A 246 -19.97 14.18 -3.87
N PHE A 247 -20.13 13.60 -2.68
CA PHE A 247 -19.22 13.79 -1.56
C PHE A 247 -17.95 12.94 -1.66
N ASP A 248 -18.00 11.83 -2.39
CA ASP A 248 -16.92 10.85 -2.53
C ASP A 248 -15.62 11.45 -3.09
N ASP A 249 -15.70 12.44 -3.99
CA ASP A 249 -14.53 13.21 -4.45
C ASP A 249 -13.88 14.03 -3.32
N PHE A 250 -14.71 14.70 -2.51
CA PHE A 250 -14.20 15.47 -1.36
C PHE A 250 -13.58 14.56 -0.30
N GLU A 251 -14.15 13.38 -0.06
CA GLU A 251 -13.63 12.37 0.87
C GLU A 251 -12.19 11.92 0.52
N ARG A 252 -11.85 11.90 -0.77
CA ARG A 252 -10.50 11.61 -1.27
C ARG A 252 -9.56 12.82 -1.27
N GLY A 253 -10.05 14.01 -0.92
CA GLY A 253 -9.26 15.24 -0.98
C GLY A 253 -9.21 15.88 -2.37
N ILE A 254 -10.11 15.48 -3.29
CA ILE A 254 -10.23 16.07 -4.63
C ILE A 254 -11.29 17.18 -4.59
N LEU A 255 -10.91 18.37 -5.05
CA LEU A 255 -11.86 19.44 -5.35
C LEU A 255 -12.29 19.32 -6.82
N SER A 256 -13.45 18.70 -7.04
CA SER A 256 -14.12 18.63 -8.35
C SER A 256 -15.07 19.82 -8.54
N LEU A 257 -15.04 20.42 -9.73
CA LEU A 257 -15.97 21.49 -10.10
C LEU A 257 -17.40 20.96 -10.24
N SER A 258 -17.56 19.73 -10.72
CA SER A 258 -18.87 19.07 -10.88
C SER A 258 -19.63 18.99 -9.56
N SER A 259 -19.01 18.44 -8.53
CA SER A 259 -19.63 18.26 -7.21
C SER A 259 -19.96 19.59 -6.53
N MET A 260 -19.10 20.62 -6.71
CA MET A 260 -19.35 21.96 -6.19
C MET A 260 -20.58 22.61 -6.85
N MET A 261 -20.71 22.50 -8.17
CA MET A 261 -21.84 23.05 -8.91
C MET A 261 -23.15 22.34 -8.54
N TYR A 262 -23.11 21.02 -8.34
CA TYR A 262 -24.27 20.25 -7.87
C TYR A 262 -24.87 20.84 -6.58
N PHE A 263 -24.07 21.04 -5.53
CA PHE A 263 -24.56 21.61 -4.26
C PHE A 263 -25.02 23.06 -4.41
N LEU A 264 -24.31 23.86 -5.20
CA LEU A 264 -24.66 25.26 -5.45
C LEU A 264 -26.03 25.39 -6.13
N MET A 265 -26.34 24.49 -7.07
CA MET A 265 -27.64 24.48 -7.74
C MET A 265 -28.79 24.14 -6.78
N ILE A 266 -28.60 23.19 -5.85
CA ILE A 266 -29.60 22.86 -4.82
C ILE A 266 -29.89 24.09 -3.94
N ILE A 267 -28.84 24.83 -3.55
CA ILE A 267 -28.98 26.07 -2.77
C ILE A 267 -29.80 27.09 -3.56
N CYS A 268 -29.45 27.34 -4.83
CA CYS A 268 -30.14 28.29 -5.69
C CYS A 268 -31.64 27.95 -5.87
N ILE A 269 -31.97 26.68 -6.14
CA ILE A 269 -33.37 26.22 -6.27
C ILE A 269 -34.13 26.45 -4.96
N SER A 270 -33.57 26.01 -3.83
CA SER A 270 -34.25 26.04 -2.54
C SER A 270 -34.48 27.47 -2.05
N LEU A 271 -33.51 28.37 -2.26
CA LEU A 271 -33.67 29.79 -1.98
C LEU A 271 -34.69 30.44 -2.91
N TYR A 272 -34.72 30.05 -4.20
CA TYR A 272 -35.75 30.51 -5.13
C TYR A 272 -37.16 30.09 -4.71
N LEU A 273 -37.32 28.85 -4.25
CA LEU A 273 -38.58 28.36 -3.67
C LEU A 273 -38.98 29.17 -2.43
N CYS A 274 -38.05 29.48 -1.54
CA CYS A 274 -38.30 30.37 -0.40
C CYS A 274 -38.78 31.76 -0.85
N MET A 275 -38.16 32.34 -1.89
CA MET A 275 -38.56 33.63 -2.47
C MET A 275 -39.97 33.58 -3.07
N ILE A 276 -40.36 32.49 -3.71
CA ILE A 276 -41.73 32.32 -4.21
C ILE A 276 -42.73 32.17 -3.06
N MET A 277 -42.40 31.39 -2.02
CA MET A 277 -43.28 31.15 -0.88
C MET A 277 -43.58 32.42 -0.09
N ILE A 278 -42.57 33.29 0.13
CA ILE A 278 -42.80 34.60 0.74
C ILE A 278 -43.57 35.53 -0.21
N GLY A 279 -43.23 35.51 -1.51
CA GLY A 279 -43.87 36.31 -2.54
C GLY A 279 -45.35 35.98 -2.76
N LYS A 280 -45.78 34.72 -2.53
CA LYS A 280 -47.18 34.24 -2.65
C LYS A 280 -48.20 35.15 -1.95
N ARG A 281 -47.77 35.80 -0.87
CA ARG A 281 -48.58 36.74 -0.09
C ARG A 281 -48.98 38.00 -0.86
N HIS A 282 -48.19 38.44 -1.85
CA HIS A 282 -48.43 39.65 -2.63
C HIS A 282 -49.38 39.47 -3.82
N TRP A 283 -49.45 38.26 -4.39
CA TRP A 283 -50.21 37.99 -5.62
C TRP A 283 -51.42 37.06 -5.45
N SER A 284 -51.53 36.34 -4.32
CA SER A 284 -52.69 35.45 -4.07
C SER A 284 -54.03 36.18 -3.86
N GLY A 285 -54.02 37.47 -3.55
CA GLY A 285 -55.23 38.29 -3.39
C GLY A 285 -55.64 39.11 -4.64
N GLY A 286 -54.86 39.05 -5.72
CA GLY A 286 -55.08 39.85 -6.94
C GLY A 286 -55.90 39.13 -8.02
N ARG A 287 -56.48 39.89 -8.96
CA ARG A 287 -57.33 39.38 -10.07
C ARG A 287 -56.61 38.40 -11.01
N ASP A 288 -55.27 38.42 -11.05
CA ASP A 288 -54.40 37.55 -11.84
C ASP A 288 -53.69 36.46 -11.02
N GLY A 289 -54.11 36.22 -9.77
CA GLY A 289 -53.45 35.29 -8.85
C GLY A 289 -53.28 33.86 -9.39
N ASP A 290 -54.31 33.33 -10.07
CA ASP A 290 -54.28 31.98 -10.64
C ASP A 290 -53.30 31.85 -11.82
N ARG A 291 -53.18 32.89 -12.66
CA ARG A 291 -52.22 32.92 -13.79
C ARG A 291 -50.79 33.04 -13.29
N LEU A 292 -50.56 33.88 -12.27
CA LEU A 292 -49.25 34.03 -11.63
C LEU A 292 -48.79 32.72 -10.98
N TRP A 293 -49.71 31.93 -10.40
CA TRP A 293 -49.39 30.62 -9.81
C TRP A 293 -48.80 29.67 -10.84
N ILE A 294 -49.44 29.57 -12.01
CA ILE A 294 -48.99 28.74 -13.13
C ILE A 294 -47.62 29.21 -13.64
N HIS A 295 -47.41 30.53 -13.78
CA HIS A 295 -46.11 31.06 -14.19
C HIS A 295 -44.98 30.71 -13.21
N PHE A 296 -45.21 30.77 -11.90
CA PHE A 296 -44.20 30.37 -10.91
C PHE A 296 -43.93 28.86 -10.93
N LEU A 297 -44.95 28.03 -11.12
CA LEU A 297 -44.76 26.59 -11.29
C LEU A 297 -43.95 26.24 -12.54
N VAL A 298 -44.25 26.88 -13.68
CA VAL A 298 -43.49 26.70 -14.92
C VAL A 298 -42.04 27.14 -14.74
N ARG A 299 -41.80 28.26 -14.03
CA ARG A 299 -40.43 28.71 -13.71
C ARG A 299 -39.69 27.73 -12.80
N ILE A 300 -40.35 27.18 -11.78
CA ILE A 300 -39.76 26.15 -10.92
C ILE A 300 -39.39 24.91 -11.76
N PHE A 301 -40.31 24.44 -12.60
CA PHE A 301 -40.06 23.29 -13.46
C PHE A 301 -38.90 23.55 -14.45
N ALA A 302 -38.88 24.71 -15.10
CA ALA A 302 -37.79 25.10 -16.00
C ALA A 302 -36.45 25.22 -15.27
N LEU A 303 -36.44 25.70 -14.02
CA LEU A 303 -35.24 25.81 -13.20
C LEU A 303 -34.72 24.43 -12.78
N ILE A 304 -35.62 23.51 -12.42
CA ILE A 304 -35.27 22.10 -12.16
C ILE A 304 -34.65 21.46 -13.41
N VAL A 305 -35.27 21.62 -14.59
CA VAL A 305 -34.74 21.06 -15.86
C VAL A 305 -33.38 21.67 -16.24
N MET A 306 -33.22 22.99 -16.06
CA MET A 306 -31.96 23.68 -16.32
C MET A 306 -30.85 23.18 -15.40
N VAL A 307 -31.13 23.04 -14.10
CA VAL A 307 -30.18 22.47 -13.14
C VAL A 307 -29.83 21.04 -13.52
N PHE A 308 -30.84 20.22 -13.85
CA PHE A 308 -30.63 18.84 -14.26
C PHE A 308 -29.70 18.74 -15.48
N SER A 309 -29.91 19.62 -16.46
CA SER A 309 -29.09 19.68 -17.68
C SER A 309 -27.66 20.16 -17.38
N LEU A 310 -27.51 21.20 -16.55
CA LEU A 310 -26.19 21.74 -16.17
C LEU A 310 -25.38 20.73 -15.35
N THR A 311 -26.01 20.04 -14.41
CA THR A 311 -25.37 18.99 -13.61
C THR A 311 -24.82 17.89 -14.52
N ILE A 312 -25.58 17.42 -15.50
CA ILE A 312 -25.10 16.39 -16.45
C ILE A 312 -23.90 16.89 -17.27
N VAL A 313 -23.94 18.15 -17.72
CA VAL A 313 -22.83 18.73 -18.49
C VAL A 313 -21.56 18.81 -17.65
N PHE A 314 -21.64 19.33 -16.41
CA PHE A 314 -20.48 19.42 -15.53
C PHE A 314 -19.95 18.05 -15.11
N ASP A 315 -20.82 17.05 -14.96
CA ASP A 315 -20.42 15.66 -14.68
C ASP A 315 -19.66 15.03 -15.86
N SER A 316 -20.09 15.32 -17.09
CA SER A 316 -19.44 14.80 -18.30
C SER A 316 -18.14 15.52 -18.69
N GLN A 317 -17.94 16.76 -18.21
CA GLN A 317 -16.81 17.63 -18.58
C GLN A 317 -16.13 18.16 -17.33
N ASP A 318 -15.72 17.28 -16.41
CA ASP A 318 -15.06 17.67 -15.17
C ASP A 318 -13.61 18.11 -15.42
N LEU A 319 -13.46 19.28 -16.04
CA LEU A 319 -12.19 19.86 -16.53
C LEU A 319 -11.25 20.29 -15.39
N ILE A 320 -11.77 20.50 -14.18
CA ILE A 320 -11.01 21.04 -13.05
C ILE A 320 -11.15 20.09 -11.86
N ARG A 321 -10.17 19.20 -11.73
CA ARG A 321 -9.99 18.30 -10.59
C ARG A 321 -8.65 18.61 -9.92
N TYR A 322 -8.70 19.14 -8.71
CA TYR A 322 -7.50 19.51 -7.96
C TYR A 322 -7.33 18.64 -6.72
N ASP A 323 -6.29 17.81 -6.72
CA ASP A 323 -5.90 17.01 -5.56
C ASP A 323 -5.18 17.89 -4.53
N THR A 324 -5.81 18.08 -3.37
CA THR A 324 -5.29 18.90 -2.28
C THR A 324 -4.41 18.13 -1.31
N THR A 325 -4.34 16.80 -1.42
CA THR A 325 -3.63 15.91 -0.51
C THR A 325 -2.12 16.15 -0.55
N ARG A 326 -1.45 16.00 0.58
CA ARG A 326 0.00 16.26 0.72
C ARG A 326 0.84 15.29 -0.11
N GLY A 327 0.41 14.04 -0.19
CA GLY A 327 1.09 12.96 -0.90
C GLY A 327 0.62 12.74 -2.34
N LYS A 328 -0.33 13.54 -2.84
CA LYS A 328 -1.01 13.30 -4.11
C LYS A 328 -1.56 11.87 -4.22
N ILE A 329 -2.15 11.38 -3.13
CA ILE A 329 -2.60 9.99 -2.97
C ILE A 329 -3.85 9.68 -3.80
N SER A 330 -4.51 10.73 -4.30
CA SER A 330 -5.74 10.64 -5.07
C SER A 330 -5.54 11.13 -6.51
N SER A 331 -4.28 11.27 -6.94
CA SER A 331 -3.93 11.63 -8.31
C SER A 331 -2.90 10.68 -8.90
N LEU A 332 -3.05 10.45 -10.20
CA LEU A 332 -2.11 9.68 -11.01
C LEU A 332 -0.75 10.40 -11.10
N SER A 333 0.31 9.61 -11.17
CA SER A 333 1.65 10.09 -11.47
C SER A 333 1.69 10.75 -12.85
N ASN A 334 2.68 11.62 -13.09
CA ASN A 334 2.83 12.25 -14.39
C ASN A 334 3.09 11.20 -15.48
N ASP A 335 3.89 10.19 -15.18
CA ASP A 335 4.23 9.12 -16.11
C ASP A 335 3.02 8.23 -16.41
N THR A 336 2.18 7.97 -15.41
CA THR A 336 0.89 7.28 -15.60
C THR A 336 -0.05 8.07 -16.49
N ARG A 337 -0.15 9.39 -16.28
CA ARG A 337 -0.97 10.27 -17.15
C ARG A 337 -0.46 10.27 -18.58
N GLN A 338 0.86 10.42 -18.76
CA GLN A 338 1.49 10.37 -20.07
C GLN A 338 1.29 9.01 -20.74
N LEU A 339 1.40 7.92 -19.97
CA LEU A 339 1.13 6.57 -20.48
C LEU A 339 -0.29 6.48 -21.02
N ILE A 340 -1.30 6.91 -20.24
CA ILE A 340 -2.73 6.85 -20.63
C ILE A 340 -3.04 7.77 -21.81
N ASP A 341 -2.55 9.01 -21.80
CA ASP A 341 -2.80 9.99 -22.86
C ASP A 341 -2.22 9.50 -24.22
N ASN A 342 -1.17 8.68 -24.19
CA ASN A 342 -0.56 8.07 -25.36
C ASN A 342 -1.21 6.73 -25.78
N LEU A 343 -2.22 6.21 -25.06
CA LEU A 343 -2.76 4.87 -25.34
C LEU A 343 -3.58 4.78 -26.62
N GLU A 344 -4.02 5.91 -27.20
CA GLU A 344 -4.88 6.03 -28.40
C GLU A 344 -5.67 4.74 -28.73
N PRO A 345 -6.54 4.26 -27.81
CA PRO A 345 -7.07 2.91 -27.92
C PRO A 345 -8.11 2.81 -29.05
N GLU A 346 -8.05 1.74 -29.85
CA GLU A 346 -9.05 1.48 -30.90
C GLU A 346 -10.46 1.28 -30.31
N HIS A 347 -10.54 0.78 -29.08
CA HIS A 347 -11.77 0.50 -28.34
C HIS A 347 -11.69 1.01 -26.90
N PRO A 348 -12.80 1.52 -26.34
CA PRO A 348 -12.84 1.99 -24.96
C PRO A 348 -12.47 0.87 -23.98
N VAL A 349 -11.75 1.22 -22.93
CA VAL A 349 -11.32 0.28 -21.90
C VAL A 349 -12.39 0.17 -20.82
N TYR A 350 -12.91 -1.02 -20.60
CA TYR A 350 -13.84 -1.31 -19.51
C TYR A 350 -13.08 -1.92 -18.33
N VAL A 351 -13.26 -1.33 -17.15
CA VAL A 351 -12.67 -1.80 -15.90
C VAL A 351 -13.80 -2.18 -14.96
N GLU A 352 -13.84 -3.45 -14.54
CA GLU A 352 -14.78 -3.95 -13.55
C GLU A 352 -14.03 -4.42 -12.31
N ALA A 353 -14.28 -3.80 -11.16
CA ALA A 353 -13.55 -4.07 -9.92
C ALA A 353 -14.47 -4.52 -8.79
N PHE A 354 -13.98 -5.49 -8.00
CA PHE A 354 -14.71 -6.15 -6.91
C PHE A 354 -13.92 -6.00 -5.62
N ILE A 355 -14.47 -5.25 -4.66
CA ILE A 355 -13.75 -4.87 -3.43
C ILE A 355 -14.62 -5.11 -2.19
N SER A 356 -14.09 -5.89 -1.26
CA SER A 356 -14.74 -6.16 0.03
C SER A 356 -14.94 -4.90 0.88
N ASN A 357 -16.02 -4.91 1.68
CA ASN A 357 -16.31 -3.87 2.66
C ASN A 357 -15.20 -3.74 3.71
N GLN A 358 -14.86 -4.85 4.36
CA GLN A 358 -13.88 -4.89 5.44
C GLN A 358 -12.67 -5.70 5.01
N VAL A 359 -11.48 -5.14 5.22
CA VAL A 359 -10.20 -5.81 4.98
C VAL A 359 -9.36 -5.85 6.26
N PRO A 360 -8.49 -6.86 6.44
CA PRO A 360 -7.53 -6.89 7.54
C PRO A 360 -6.62 -5.66 7.55
N GLU A 361 -6.05 -5.31 8.71
CA GLU A 361 -5.23 -4.11 8.94
C GLU A 361 -4.17 -3.88 7.85
N GLN A 362 -3.46 -4.94 7.46
CA GLN A 362 -2.41 -4.86 6.44
C GLN A 362 -2.89 -4.40 5.07
N TYR A 363 -4.15 -4.65 4.69
CA TYR A 363 -4.70 -4.31 3.36
C TYR A 363 -5.53 -3.02 3.36
N ILE A 364 -5.70 -2.34 4.50
CA ILE A 364 -6.52 -1.12 4.57
C ILE A 364 -5.97 -0.01 3.65
N LYS A 365 -4.65 0.15 3.62
CA LYS A 365 -3.97 1.12 2.73
C LYS A 365 -4.14 0.75 1.26
N THR A 366 -3.86 -0.50 0.91
CA THR A 366 -4.01 -1.02 -0.46
C THR A 366 -5.45 -0.87 -0.96
N ARG A 367 -6.46 -1.15 -0.12
CA ARG A 367 -7.87 -0.93 -0.46
C ARG A 367 -8.17 0.54 -0.73
N TYR A 368 -7.66 1.45 0.11
CA TYR A 368 -7.84 2.89 -0.08
C TYR A 368 -7.21 3.36 -1.40
N ASP A 369 -5.97 2.95 -1.66
CA ASP A 369 -5.25 3.28 -2.90
C ASP A 369 -5.97 2.73 -4.13
N LEU A 370 -6.46 1.48 -4.06
CA LEU A 370 -7.20 0.85 -5.14
C LEU A 370 -8.49 1.60 -5.49
N ILE A 371 -9.32 1.93 -4.50
CA ILE A 371 -10.56 2.66 -4.75
C ILE A 371 -10.25 4.06 -5.28
N SER A 372 -9.28 4.75 -4.68
CA SER A 372 -8.89 6.11 -5.06
C SER A 372 -8.39 6.17 -6.49
N LEU A 373 -7.43 5.32 -6.84
CA LEU A 373 -6.84 5.27 -8.17
C LEU A 373 -7.83 4.77 -9.21
N LEU A 374 -8.62 3.72 -8.95
CA LEU A 374 -9.64 3.25 -9.90
C LEU A 374 -10.60 4.37 -10.30
N LYS A 375 -11.08 5.16 -9.32
CA LYS A 375 -11.98 6.29 -9.58
C LYS A 375 -11.29 7.40 -10.37
N GLU A 376 -10.00 7.65 -10.12
CA GLU A 376 -9.23 8.61 -10.89
C GLU A 376 -8.96 8.12 -12.33
N PHE A 377 -8.63 6.84 -12.53
CA PHE A 377 -8.57 6.23 -13.87
C PHE A 377 -9.92 6.30 -14.59
N GLY A 378 -11.02 6.05 -13.89
CA GLY A 378 -12.38 6.12 -14.43
C GLY A 378 -12.89 7.55 -14.69
N ALA A 379 -12.16 8.58 -14.25
CA ALA A 379 -12.45 9.97 -14.60
C ALA A 379 -11.90 10.35 -16.00
N HIS A 380 -11.03 9.52 -16.59
CA HIS A 380 -10.53 9.70 -17.95
C HIS A 380 -11.57 9.22 -18.98
N SER A 381 -11.69 9.91 -20.11
CA SER A 381 -12.79 9.68 -21.08
C SER A 381 -12.82 8.28 -21.71
N ASP A 382 -11.66 7.63 -21.82
CA ASP A 382 -11.51 6.36 -22.53
C ASP A 382 -11.63 5.14 -21.60
N VAL A 383 -11.80 5.37 -20.30
CA VAL A 383 -11.87 4.32 -19.28
C VAL A 383 -13.24 4.31 -18.61
N TYR A 384 -14.00 3.24 -18.85
CA TYR A 384 -15.31 3.03 -18.24
C TYR A 384 -15.20 2.14 -17.01
N LEU A 385 -15.36 2.73 -15.83
CA LEU A 385 -15.28 2.03 -14.55
C LEU A 385 -16.66 1.54 -14.07
N THR A 386 -16.74 0.24 -13.75
CA THR A 386 -17.81 -0.36 -12.93
C THR A 386 -17.19 -0.83 -11.62
N LEU A 387 -17.56 -0.18 -10.52
CA LEU A 387 -16.96 -0.44 -9.21
C LEU A 387 -18.00 -1.04 -8.26
N HIS A 388 -17.78 -2.29 -7.86
CA HIS A 388 -18.59 -2.99 -6.88
C HIS A 388 -17.90 -2.90 -5.51
N GLU A 389 -18.29 -1.89 -4.73
CA GLU A 389 -17.77 -1.65 -3.37
C GLU A 389 -18.64 -2.30 -2.30
N ASN A 390 -18.04 -2.49 -1.12
CA ASN A 390 -18.73 -2.94 0.09
C ASN A 390 -19.33 -4.34 -0.01
N LEU A 391 -18.67 -5.22 -0.77
CA LEU A 391 -19.07 -6.61 -0.95
C LEU A 391 -18.80 -7.43 0.31
N GLU A 392 -19.74 -8.30 0.63
CA GLU A 392 -19.62 -9.38 1.60
C GLU A 392 -19.40 -10.71 0.87
N SER A 393 -18.71 -11.68 1.49
CA SER A 393 -18.29 -12.92 0.81
C SER A 393 -19.43 -13.82 0.34
N TYR A 394 -20.67 -13.57 0.77
CA TYR A 394 -21.87 -14.34 0.41
C TYR A 394 -22.74 -13.64 -0.63
N ASP A 395 -22.33 -12.47 -1.14
CA ASP A 395 -23.09 -11.73 -2.15
C ASP A 395 -23.05 -12.47 -3.51
N GLU A 396 -24.16 -12.43 -4.26
CA GLU A 396 -24.25 -13.07 -5.59
C GLU A 396 -23.24 -12.50 -6.60
N ILE A 397 -22.90 -11.21 -6.46
CA ILE A 397 -21.89 -10.53 -7.27
C ILE A 397 -20.50 -11.16 -7.07
N VAL A 398 -20.19 -11.62 -5.85
CA VAL A 398 -18.91 -12.28 -5.54
C VAL A 398 -18.85 -13.67 -6.18
N ALA A 399 -19.95 -14.43 -6.11
CA ALA A 399 -20.03 -15.72 -6.80
C ALA A 399 -19.87 -15.57 -8.32
N ASN A 400 -20.49 -14.54 -8.91
CA ASN A 400 -20.34 -14.22 -10.34
C ASN A 400 -18.87 -13.86 -10.69
N ALA A 401 -18.20 -13.09 -9.83
CA ALA A 401 -16.78 -12.76 -10.01
C ALA A 401 -15.89 -14.01 -10.00
N GLU A 402 -16.15 -14.97 -9.11
CA GLU A 402 -15.44 -16.25 -9.08
C GLU A 402 -15.70 -17.08 -10.35
N ASP A 403 -16.97 -17.26 -10.71
CA ASP A 403 -17.40 -18.14 -11.82
C ASP A 403 -17.04 -17.58 -13.21
N ASN A 404 -17.31 -16.30 -13.45
CA ASN A 404 -17.18 -15.68 -14.79
C ASN A 404 -15.84 -14.95 -15.01
N HIS A 405 -15.18 -14.55 -13.92
CA HIS A 405 -13.97 -13.74 -13.99
C HIS A 405 -12.75 -14.39 -13.32
N SER A 406 -12.91 -15.54 -12.66
CA SER A 406 -11.83 -16.25 -11.97
C SER A 406 -11.12 -15.39 -10.92
N ILE A 407 -11.86 -14.53 -10.22
CA ILE A 407 -11.36 -13.69 -9.13
C ILE A 407 -11.63 -14.43 -7.82
N PRO A 408 -10.62 -15.04 -7.16
CA PRO A 408 -10.85 -15.87 -5.99
C PRO A 408 -11.13 -15.03 -4.73
N VAL A 409 -11.98 -15.56 -3.85
CA VAL A 409 -12.04 -15.10 -2.46
C VAL A 409 -10.82 -15.60 -1.69
N VAL A 410 -9.97 -14.68 -1.25
CA VAL A 410 -8.74 -14.99 -0.51
C VAL A 410 -9.01 -14.89 0.98
N THR A 411 -8.73 -15.96 1.71
CA THR A 411 -8.79 -15.92 3.18
C THR A 411 -7.48 -15.41 3.74
N VAL A 412 -7.55 -14.28 4.43
CA VAL A 412 -6.39 -13.64 5.04
C VAL A 412 -6.51 -13.73 6.56
N ALA A 413 -5.40 -14.08 7.21
CA ALA A 413 -5.32 -14.08 8.66
C ALA A 413 -5.38 -12.64 9.21
N GLY A 414 -6.40 -12.33 9.99
CA GLY A 414 -6.50 -11.10 10.77
C GLY A 414 -6.27 -11.37 12.26
N GLU A 415 -6.02 -10.32 13.04
CA GLU A 415 -5.76 -10.42 14.50
C GLU A 415 -6.89 -11.12 15.28
N ASP A 416 -8.15 -10.89 14.88
CA ASP A 416 -9.33 -11.44 15.57
C ASP A 416 -9.83 -12.76 14.94
N ALA A 417 -9.72 -12.92 13.62
CA ALA A 417 -10.14 -14.10 12.86
C ALA A 417 -9.60 -14.07 11.43
N ASN A 418 -9.48 -15.24 10.81
CA ASN A 418 -9.31 -15.36 9.36
C ASN A 418 -10.56 -14.80 8.68
N ARG A 419 -10.38 -13.87 7.75
CA ARG A 419 -11.48 -13.25 7.00
C ARG A 419 -11.33 -13.51 5.51
N PRO A 420 -12.38 -14.02 4.84
CA PRO A 420 -12.45 -14.05 3.39
C PRO A 420 -12.57 -12.61 2.86
N ILE A 421 -11.75 -12.26 1.87
CA ILE A 421 -11.78 -10.97 1.19
C ILE A 421 -11.65 -11.14 -0.32
N ILE A 422 -12.26 -10.22 -1.07
CA ILE A 422 -12.12 -10.07 -2.51
C ILE A 422 -11.57 -8.68 -2.82
N MET A 423 -10.51 -8.60 -3.61
CA MET A 423 -9.91 -7.36 -4.08
C MET A 423 -9.30 -7.62 -5.46
N GLY A 424 -10.14 -7.74 -6.48
CA GLY A 424 -9.72 -8.05 -7.85
C GLY A 424 -10.35 -7.11 -8.87
N ALA A 425 -9.77 -7.07 -10.07
CA ALA A 425 -10.27 -6.25 -11.18
C ALA A 425 -10.07 -6.90 -12.55
N VAL A 426 -10.94 -6.54 -13.49
CA VAL A 426 -11.00 -7.09 -14.84
C VAL A 426 -10.96 -5.94 -15.82
N PHE A 427 -10.05 -6.03 -16.77
CA PHE A 427 -9.79 -5.02 -17.79
C PHE A 427 -10.14 -5.63 -19.14
N ARG A 428 -10.93 -4.91 -19.94
CA ARG A 428 -11.37 -5.36 -21.25
C ARG A 428 -11.26 -4.23 -22.26
N SER A 429 -10.71 -4.51 -23.44
CA SER A 429 -10.80 -3.63 -24.60
C SER A 429 -10.90 -4.50 -25.85
N GLY A 430 -12.00 -4.37 -26.61
CA GLY A 430 -12.32 -5.29 -27.71
C GLY A 430 -12.33 -6.76 -27.28
N LEU A 431 -11.44 -7.56 -27.89
CA LEU A 431 -11.26 -8.99 -27.57
C LEU A 431 -10.22 -9.25 -26.49
N GLN A 432 -9.45 -8.24 -26.07
CA GLN A 432 -8.41 -8.37 -25.07
C GLN A 432 -9.03 -8.34 -23.68
N LYS A 433 -8.62 -9.27 -22.81
CA LYS A 433 -9.05 -9.37 -21.42
C LYS A 433 -7.84 -9.63 -20.54
N VAL A 434 -7.66 -8.79 -19.52
CA VAL A 434 -6.68 -8.99 -18.45
C VAL A 434 -7.44 -9.07 -17.12
N VAL A 435 -7.07 -10.04 -16.29
CA VAL A 435 -7.67 -10.21 -14.95
C VAL A 435 -6.56 -10.08 -13.93
N VAL A 436 -6.76 -9.19 -12.96
CA VAL A 436 -5.99 -9.12 -11.74
C VAL A 436 -6.81 -9.86 -10.67
N PRO A 437 -6.44 -11.10 -10.32
CA PRO A 437 -7.23 -11.93 -9.41
C PRO A 437 -7.22 -11.38 -7.98
N PHE A 438 -6.12 -10.75 -7.57
CA PHE A 438 -5.99 -10.16 -6.25
C PHE A 438 -4.92 -9.06 -6.23
N PHE A 439 -5.21 -7.92 -5.59
CA PHE A 439 -4.23 -6.86 -5.36
C PHE A 439 -3.43 -7.13 -4.08
N ASP A 440 -2.19 -7.57 -4.26
CA ASP A 440 -1.27 -7.85 -3.15
C ASP A 440 -0.66 -6.59 -2.52
N TYR A 441 -0.26 -6.69 -1.24
CA TYR A 441 0.26 -5.57 -0.46
C TYR A 441 1.57 -4.98 -1.04
N GLY A 442 2.45 -5.82 -1.58
CA GLY A 442 3.79 -5.43 -2.01
C GLY A 442 3.93 -5.00 -3.47
N ILE A 443 2.82 -4.87 -4.21
CA ILE A 443 2.84 -4.30 -5.57
C ILE A 443 2.08 -2.98 -5.54
N PRO A 444 2.66 -1.86 -6.00
CA PRO A 444 1.94 -0.59 -6.09
C PRO A 444 0.69 -0.75 -6.95
N VAL A 445 -0.45 -0.32 -6.42
CA VAL A 445 -1.74 -0.46 -7.10
C VAL A 445 -1.75 0.31 -8.42
N GLU A 446 -1.14 1.49 -8.45
CA GLU A 446 -1.05 2.31 -9.67
C GLU A 446 -0.33 1.58 -10.80
N TYR A 447 0.79 0.91 -10.50
CA TYR A 447 1.53 0.11 -11.48
C TYR A 447 0.67 -1.03 -12.04
N GLU A 448 -0.02 -1.77 -11.19
CA GLU A 448 -0.91 -2.87 -11.62
C GLU A 448 -2.07 -2.38 -12.50
N LEU A 449 -2.68 -1.24 -12.14
CA LEU A 449 -3.75 -0.62 -12.92
C LEU A 449 -3.24 -0.11 -14.27
N ALA A 450 -2.17 0.70 -14.27
CA ALA A 450 -1.57 1.30 -15.46
C ALA A 450 -1.13 0.23 -16.46
N ARG A 451 -0.42 -0.80 -15.97
CA ARG A 451 0.00 -1.95 -16.78
C ARG A 451 -1.18 -2.69 -17.37
N SER A 452 -2.21 -3.00 -16.57
CA SER A 452 -3.35 -3.78 -17.04
C SER A 452 -4.16 -3.04 -18.10
N ILE A 453 -4.38 -1.73 -17.90
CA ILE A 453 -5.05 -0.85 -18.87
C ILE A 453 -4.22 -0.74 -20.15
N SER A 454 -2.92 -0.47 -20.05
CA SER A 454 -2.02 -0.36 -21.20
C SER A 454 -1.96 -1.65 -22.01
N THR A 455 -1.92 -2.81 -21.33
CA THR A 455 -1.86 -4.13 -21.97
C THR A 455 -3.13 -4.43 -22.77
N VAL A 456 -4.32 -4.08 -22.27
CA VAL A 456 -5.57 -4.29 -23.02
C VAL A 456 -5.77 -3.25 -24.12
N ALA A 457 -5.33 -2.01 -23.89
CA ALA A 457 -5.49 -0.91 -24.84
C ALA A 457 -4.59 -1.07 -26.08
N LYS A 458 -3.30 -1.40 -25.92
CA LYS A 458 -2.36 -1.57 -27.04
C LYS A 458 -2.63 -2.83 -27.87
N GLY A 459 -3.22 -3.87 -27.27
CA GLY A 459 -3.55 -5.14 -27.94
C GLY A 459 -2.37 -6.04 -28.34
N THR A 460 -1.13 -5.53 -28.33
CA THR A 460 0.10 -6.31 -28.58
C THR A 460 1.09 -6.18 -27.44
N ARG A 461 1.83 -7.27 -27.16
CA ARG A 461 2.88 -7.32 -26.13
C ARG A 461 4.26 -7.47 -26.76
N LYS A 462 5.24 -6.73 -26.25
CA LYS A 462 6.67 -6.93 -26.56
C LYS A 462 7.10 -8.37 -26.26
N THR A 463 8.04 -8.90 -27.05
CA THR A 463 8.46 -10.31 -26.96
C THR A 463 9.80 -10.44 -26.24
N ILE A 464 9.84 -11.24 -25.18
CA ILE A 464 11.06 -11.59 -24.44
C ILE A 464 11.43 -13.03 -24.79
N GLY A 465 12.67 -13.23 -25.26
CA GLY A 465 13.21 -14.55 -25.56
C GLY A 465 13.92 -15.14 -24.34
N VAL A 466 13.39 -16.21 -23.76
CA VAL A 466 14.06 -16.95 -22.68
C VAL A 466 14.85 -18.09 -23.29
N ILE A 467 16.17 -18.11 -23.07
CA ILE A 467 17.03 -19.17 -23.58
C ILE A 467 16.76 -20.49 -22.86
N ASP A 468 16.61 -21.56 -23.64
CA ASP A 468 16.49 -22.92 -23.11
C ASP A 468 17.83 -23.42 -22.54
N SER A 469 17.90 -23.48 -21.21
CA SER A 469 19.06 -23.93 -20.45
C SER A 469 18.66 -24.94 -19.37
N ASP A 470 19.65 -25.60 -18.75
CA ASP A 470 19.39 -26.61 -17.72
C ASP A 470 18.71 -26.02 -16.47
N ALA A 471 18.63 -24.69 -16.34
CA ALA A 471 17.88 -24.01 -15.28
C ALA A 471 16.35 -24.16 -15.42
N ASN A 472 15.84 -24.53 -16.60
CA ASN A 472 14.43 -24.83 -16.86
C ASN A 472 13.45 -23.75 -16.32
N ILE A 473 13.77 -22.47 -16.56
CA ILE A 473 13.04 -21.33 -16.00
C ILE A 473 11.55 -21.30 -16.42
N LEU A 474 11.26 -21.70 -17.67
CA LEU A 474 9.90 -21.83 -18.20
C LEU A 474 9.15 -23.07 -17.70
N GLY A 475 9.79 -23.91 -16.87
CA GLY A 475 9.30 -25.21 -16.46
C GLY A 475 9.54 -26.29 -17.52
N GLY A 476 9.16 -27.53 -17.21
CA GLY A 476 9.41 -28.66 -18.10
C GLY A 476 9.24 -30.00 -17.41
N TYR A 477 9.94 -31.02 -17.92
CA TYR A 477 10.02 -32.34 -17.32
C TYR A 477 11.48 -32.73 -17.14
N SER A 478 11.86 -33.12 -15.94
CA SER A 478 13.15 -33.75 -15.68
C SER A 478 13.01 -35.26 -15.63
N PHE A 479 13.99 -35.95 -16.18
CA PHE A 479 14.11 -37.41 -16.16
C PHE A 479 15.27 -37.89 -15.28
N ALA A 480 15.87 -36.99 -14.49
CA ALA A 480 17.08 -37.25 -13.70
C ALA A 480 16.93 -38.31 -12.57
N SER A 481 15.71 -38.79 -12.31
CA SER A 481 15.42 -39.81 -11.29
C SER A 481 14.84 -41.11 -11.88
N GLY A 482 14.97 -41.32 -13.20
CA GLY A 482 14.36 -42.44 -13.92
C GLY A 482 12.83 -42.40 -14.03
N ARG A 483 12.17 -41.41 -13.40
CA ARG A 483 10.74 -41.09 -13.55
C ARG A 483 10.58 -39.63 -14.01
N PRO A 484 9.64 -39.34 -14.93
CA PRO A 484 9.36 -37.97 -15.33
C PRO A 484 8.81 -37.18 -14.14
N THR A 485 9.59 -36.23 -13.65
CA THR A 485 9.17 -35.24 -12.65
C THR A 485 8.87 -33.93 -13.36
N ARG A 486 7.67 -33.37 -13.13
CA ARG A 486 7.29 -32.07 -13.71
C ARG A 486 8.01 -30.96 -12.95
N ILE A 487 8.79 -30.16 -13.65
CA ILE A 487 9.37 -28.92 -13.12
C ILE A 487 8.33 -27.81 -13.33
N PRO A 488 7.80 -27.19 -12.26
CA PRO A 488 6.90 -26.06 -12.40
C PRO A 488 7.64 -24.86 -13.00
N GLN A 489 6.94 -24.07 -13.80
CA GLN A 489 7.43 -22.77 -14.26
C GLN A 489 7.70 -21.86 -13.05
N GLN A 490 8.77 -21.06 -13.12
CA GLN A 490 9.08 -20.11 -12.06
C GLN A 490 8.02 -19.01 -11.98
N SER A 491 7.57 -18.66 -10.77
CA SER A 491 6.47 -17.71 -10.57
C SER A 491 6.80 -16.30 -11.05
N PHE A 492 8.10 -15.94 -11.09
CA PHE A 492 8.57 -14.67 -11.67
C PHE A 492 8.23 -14.57 -13.17
N ILE A 493 8.30 -15.67 -13.93
CA ILE A 493 7.91 -15.65 -15.34
C ILE A 493 6.41 -15.39 -15.49
N THR A 494 5.59 -15.92 -14.59
CA THR A 494 4.15 -15.65 -14.58
C THR A 494 3.85 -14.16 -14.38
N GLU A 495 4.68 -13.46 -13.58
CA GLU A 495 4.61 -11.99 -13.45
C GLU A 495 5.04 -11.27 -14.73
N LEU A 496 6.12 -11.71 -15.39
CA LEU A 496 6.55 -11.15 -16.67
C LEU A 496 5.50 -11.34 -17.78
N GLN A 497 4.86 -12.51 -17.83
CA GLN A 497 3.81 -12.84 -18.79
C GLN A 497 2.57 -11.96 -18.67
N LYS A 498 2.40 -11.19 -17.58
CA LYS A 498 1.31 -10.21 -17.48
C LYS A 498 1.52 -9.03 -18.44
N GLN A 499 2.77 -8.65 -18.70
CA GLN A 499 3.15 -7.49 -19.54
C GLN A 499 3.72 -7.91 -20.90
N TYR A 500 4.54 -8.96 -20.92
CA TYR A 500 5.31 -9.38 -22.08
C TYR A 500 4.81 -10.70 -22.66
N ARG A 501 5.10 -10.93 -23.94
CA ARG A 501 5.01 -12.25 -24.56
C ARG A 501 6.33 -12.97 -24.32
N VAL A 502 6.34 -13.92 -23.40
CA VAL A 502 7.54 -14.70 -23.08
C VAL A 502 7.58 -15.96 -23.93
N VAL A 503 8.65 -16.14 -24.71
CA VAL A 503 8.83 -17.25 -25.66
C VAL A 503 10.10 -18.01 -25.30
N ASN A 504 10.06 -19.34 -25.41
CA ASN A 504 11.26 -20.17 -25.28
C ASN A 504 12.09 -20.09 -26.56
N VAL A 505 13.39 -19.84 -26.44
CA VAL A 505 14.32 -19.70 -27.56
C VAL A 505 15.36 -20.80 -27.47
N ASP A 506 15.38 -21.66 -28.47
CA ASP A 506 16.39 -22.71 -28.59
C ASP A 506 17.62 -22.17 -29.34
N ALA A 507 18.73 -22.05 -28.62
CA ALA A 507 19.98 -21.49 -29.14
C ALA A 507 20.78 -22.46 -30.04
N GLU A 508 20.24 -23.62 -30.43
CA GLU A 508 20.87 -24.49 -31.45
C GLU A 508 21.00 -23.77 -32.80
N GLN A 509 20.02 -22.92 -33.12
CA GLN A 509 20.00 -22.11 -34.33
C GLN A 509 20.45 -20.67 -34.04
N GLU A 510 20.76 -19.94 -35.11
CA GLU A 510 21.08 -18.52 -35.01
C GLU A 510 19.87 -17.74 -34.50
N ILE A 511 20.09 -16.91 -33.48
CA ILE A 511 19.03 -16.16 -32.80
C ILE A 511 18.72 -14.91 -33.64
N SER A 512 17.44 -14.69 -33.93
CA SER A 512 16.98 -13.49 -34.62
C SER A 512 17.28 -12.22 -33.80
N THR A 513 17.87 -11.22 -34.43
CA THR A 513 18.22 -9.95 -33.78
C THR A 513 17.07 -8.96 -33.70
N THR A 514 15.95 -9.22 -34.38
CA THR A 514 14.80 -8.29 -34.49
C THR A 514 13.51 -8.83 -33.89
N GLU A 515 13.44 -10.12 -33.56
CA GLU A 515 12.23 -10.74 -33.01
C GLU A 515 12.04 -10.48 -31.51
N TYR A 516 13.14 -10.30 -30.78
CA TYR A 516 13.17 -10.22 -29.33
C TYR A 516 13.67 -8.85 -28.90
N GLU A 517 12.95 -8.22 -27.97
CA GLU A 517 13.39 -6.95 -27.36
C GLU A 517 14.54 -7.16 -26.39
N LEU A 518 14.58 -8.33 -25.74
CA LEU A 518 15.70 -8.77 -24.91
C LEU A 518 15.77 -10.29 -24.81
N LEU A 519 16.98 -10.77 -24.53
CA LEU A 519 17.26 -12.17 -24.20
C LEU A 519 17.42 -12.37 -22.69
N PHE A 520 16.70 -13.34 -22.16
CA PHE A 520 16.80 -13.78 -20.77
C PHE A 520 17.63 -15.05 -20.70
N ILE A 521 18.81 -14.96 -20.10
CA ILE A 521 19.81 -16.04 -20.12
C ILE A 521 20.08 -16.48 -18.68
N ALA A 522 19.56 -17.64 -18.31
CA ALA A 522 19.78 -18.24 -16.99
C ALA A 522 20.82 -19.35 -17.07
N GLN A 523 21.85 -19.29 -16.23
CA GLN A 523 22.93 -20.25 -16.12
C GLN A 523 23.61 -20.58 -17.47
N PRO A 524 24.20 -19.59 -18.18
CA PRO A 524 24.91 -19.85 -19.43
C PRO A 524 26.04 -20.88 -19.30
N SER A 525 26.63 -21.10 -18.12
CA SER A 525 27.61 -22.17 -17.90
C SER A 525 27.07 -23.58 -18.09
N SER A 526 25.74 -23.76 -18.10
CA SER A 526 25.10 -25.05 -18.36
C SER A 526 24.94 -25.37 -19.85
N LEU A 527 25.15 -24.38 -20.72
CA LEU A 527 24.91 -24.51 -22.16
C LEU A 527 26.04 -25.24 -22.89
N GLU A 528 25.68 -25.83 -24.03
CA GLU A 528 26.63 -26.43 -24.97
C GLU A 528 27.39 -25.36 -25.77
N ASP A 529 28.54 -25.75 -26.32
CA ASP A 529 29.44 -24.82 -27.00
C ASP A 529 28.82 -24.13 -28.22
N MET A 530 28.00 -24.84 -29.01
CA MET A 530 27.27 -24.25 -30.14
C MET A 530 26.22 -23.24 -29.66
N LYS A 531 25.41 -23.61 -28.65
CA LYS A 531 24.39 -22.73 -28.05
C LYS A 531 25.02 -21.44 -27.52
N LEU A 532 26.11 -21.56 -26.77
CA LEU A 532 26.86 -20.42 -26.26
C LEU A 532 27.41 -19.53 -27.40
N THR A 533 27.92 -20.13 -28.47
CA THR A 533 28.46 -19.38 -29.62
C THR A 533 27.37 -18.55 -30.31
N ASN A 534 26.16 -19.09 -30.50
CA ASN A 534 25.04 -18.34 -31.09
C ASN A 534 24.56 -17.20 -30.20
N ILE A 535 24.54 -17.40 -28.87
CA ILE A 535 24.25 -16.34 -27.90
C ILE A 535 25.29 -15.22 -27.97
N LEU A 536 26.58 -15.57 -28.01
CA LEU A 536 27.65 -14.57 -28.14
C LEU A 536 27.51 -13.74 -29.43
N ARG A 537 27.11 -14.36 -30.55
CA ARG A 537 26.83 -13.60 -31.79
C ARG A 537 25.63 -12.66 -31.64
N ALA A 538 24.56 -13.09 -30.96
CA ALA A 538 23.41 -12.24 -30.70
C ALA A 538 23.78 -11.01 -29.83
N LEU A 539 24.60 -11.22 -28.79
CA LEU A 539 25.13 -10.14 -27.96
C LEU A 539 26.05 -9.21 -28.76
N GLN A 540 26.91 -9.76 -29.63
CA GLN A 540 27.75 -8.96 -30.54
C GLN A 540 26.94 -8.14 -31.54
N ALA A 541 25.77 -8.62 -31.94
CA ALA A 541 24.83 -7.90 -32.79
C ALA A 541 24.04 -6.81 -32.05
N GLY A 542 24.22 -6.66 -30.74
CA GLY A 542 23.60 -5.61 -29.93
C GLY A 542 22.23 -5.96 -29.37
N VAL A 543 21.83 -7.23 -29.38
CA VAL A 543 20.58 -7.65 -28.73
C VAL A 543 20.71 -7.47 -27.21
N PRO A 544 19.82 -6.70 -26.54
CA PRO A 544 19.88 -6.52 -25.10
C PRO A 544 19.71 -7.85 -24.37
N ALA A 545 20.40 -8.05 -23.25
CA ALA A 545 20.26 -9.29 -22.48
C ALA A 545 20.42 -9.11 -20.97
N VAL A 546 19.71 -9.95 -20.22
CA VAL A 546 19.96 -10.17 -18.80
C VAL A 546 20.55 -11.56 -18.61
N ILE A 547 21.64 -11.62 -17.85
CA ILE A 547 22.42 -12.83 -17.64
C ILE A 547 22.48 -13.13 -16.14
N PHE A 548 22.03 -14.32 -15.77
CA PHE A 548 22.12 -14.85 -14.41
C PHE A 548 23.10 -16.00 -14.41
N GLU A 549 24.16 -15.92 -13.61
CA GLU A 549 25.13 -16.99 -13.47
C GLU A 549 25.44 -17.20 -12.00
N ASP A 550 25.14 -18.38 -11.52
CA ASP A 550 25.20 -18.71 -10.10
C ASP A 550 26.31 -19.75 -9.84
N PRO A 551 27.25 -19.45 -8.93
CA PRO A 551 28.29 -20.40 -8.57
C PRO A 551 27.73 -21.68 -7.94
N ARG A 552 26.59 -21.58 -7.22
CA ARG A 552 25.95 -22.68 -6.51
C ARG A 552 24.46 -22.40 -6.27
N PRO A 553 23.59 -22.69 -7.26
CA PRO A 553 22.15 -22.66 -7.10
C PRO A 553 21.70 -23.57 -5.95
N GLU A 554 20.96 -23.01 -4.99
CA GLU A 554 20.37 -23.74 -3.85
C GLU A 554 18.89 -24.06 -4.09
N THR A 555 18.16 -23.17 -4.76
CA THR A 555 16.71 -23.30 -4.89
C THR A 555 16.27 -23.76 -6.26
N ILE A 556 16.95 -23.30 -7.30
CA ILE A 556 16.70 -23.71 -8.69
C ILE A 556 17.60 -24.90 -9.03
N SER A 557 16.99 -25.97 -9.57
CA SER A 557 17.73 -27.18 -9.93
C SER A 557 18.53 -26.95 -11.22
N ALA A 558 19.74 -26.39 -11.07
CA ALA A 558 20.68 -26.15 -12.16
C ALA A 558 22.11 -26.51 -11.71
N PRO A 559 22.97 -27.01 -12.60
CA PRO A 559 24.38 -27.22 -12.26
C PRO A 559 25.08 -25.86 -12.11
N GLY A 560 25.69 -25.61 -10.94
CA GLY A 560 26.49 -24.41 -10.69
C GLY A 560 27.66 -24.26 -11.68
N THR A 561 28.28 -23.08 -11.72
CA THR A 561 29.34 -22.74 -12.70
C THR A 561 30.44 -23.80 -12.76
N GLY A 562 30.94 -24.24 -11.60
CA GLY A 562 32.02 -25.21 -11.48
C GLY A 562 31.59 -26.68 -11.46
N MET A 563 30.29 -26.97 -11.54
CA MET A 563 29.76 -28.34 -11.53
C MET A 563 29.61 -28.89 -12.95
N PRO A 564 29.78 -30.20 -13.20
CA PRO A 564 29.53 -30.78 -14.51
C PRO A 564 28.04 -30.72 -14.87
N ARG A 565 27.73 -30.75 -16.17
CA ARG A 565 26.35 -30.84 -16.66
C ARG A 565 25.71 -32.14 -16.15
N GLN A 566 24.43 -32.11 -15.79
CA GLN A 566 23.72 -33.32 -15.37
C GLN A 566 23.67 -34.32 -16.53
N SER A 567 24.05 -35.58 -16.29
CA SER A 567 23.95 -36.64 -17.29
C SER A 567 22.48 -37.01 -17.49
N ILE A 568 22.01 -37.06 -18.75
CA ILE A 568 20.71 -37.65 -19.06
C ILE A 568 20.80 -39.16 -18.82
N GLU A 569 20.12 -39.64 -17.78
CA GLU A 569 20.03 -41.06 -17.46
C GLU A 569 19.27 -41.76 -18.61
N GLN A 570 19.93 -42.65 -19.35
CA GLN A 570 19.28 -43.36 -20.44
C GLN A 570 18.23 -44.34 -19.88
N MET A 571 17.15 -44.59 -20.64
CA MET A 571 16.02 -45.47 -20.30
C MET A 571 16.37 -46.92 -19.86
N MET A 572 17.66 -47.29 -19.83
CA MET A 572 18.19 -48.60 -19.44
C MET A 572 19.12 -48.55 -18.21
N GLY A 573 19.17 -47.44 -17.45
CA GLY A 573 19.97 -47.34 -16.22
C GLY A 573 21.50 -47.29 -16.44
N LEU A 574 21.94 -47.02 -17.67
CA LEU A 574 23.34 -46.72 -17.99
C LEU A 574 23.58 -45.21 -17.81
N PRO A 575 24.58 -44.79 -17.01
CA PRO A 575 24.94 -43.39 -16.89
C PRO A 575 25.40 -42.88 -18.27
N GLY A 576 24.69 -41.90 -18.83
CA GLY A 576 25.16 -41.20 -20.02
C GLY A 576 26.45 -40.45 -19.70
N GLN A 577 27.38 -40.35 -20.67
CA GLN A 577 28.54 -39.47 -20.49
C GLN A 577 28.05 -38.02 -20.37
N PRO A 578 28.53 -37.25 -19.38
CA PRO A 578 28.22 -35.84 -19.29
C PRO A 578 28.74 -35.13 -20.54
N GLN A 579 27.85 -34.44 -21.24
CA GLN A 579 28.22 -33.61 -22.39
C GLN A 579 29.12 -32.46 -21.93
N GLN A 580 30.08 -32.05 -22.77
CA GLN A 580 31.01 -30.96 -22.44
C GLN A 580 30.29 -29.61 -22.44
N LYS A 581 30.47 -28.84 -21.36
CA LYS A 581 29.99 -27.47 -21.22
C LYS A 581 30.74 -26.53 -22.17
N GLY A 582 30.04 -25.50 -22.66
CA GLY A 582 30.67 -24.38 -23.37
C GLY A 582 31.61 -23.60 -22.44
N SER A 583 32.67 -23.03 -23.00
CA SER A 583 33.63 -22.22 -22.24
C SER A 583 33.03 -20.85 -21.86
N ILE A 584 32.56 -20.71 -20.61
CA ILE A 584 31.96 -19.47 -20.09
C ILE A 584 32.93 -18.29 -20.04
N SER A 585 34.24 -18.54 -20.01
CA SER A 585 35.24 -17.46 -20.06
C SER A 585 35.11 -16.62 -21.33
N ARG A 586 34.62 -17.19 -22.44
CA ARG A 586 34.33 -16.44 -23.68
C ARG A 586 33.25 -15.37 -23.48
N LEU A 587 32.26 -15.65 -22.63
CA LEU A 587 31.21 -14.68 -22.28
C LEU A 587 31.78 -13.57 -21.40
N TRP A 588 32.54 -13.91 -20.36
CA TRP A 588 33.21 -12.91 -19.51
C TRP A 588 34.19 -12.04 -20.31
N ASP A 589 34.88 -12.63 -21.28
CA ASP A 589 35.77 -11.93 -22.19
C ASP A 589 35.04 -10.91 -23.07
N LEU A 590 33.86 -11.28 -23.60
CA LEU A 590 33.01 -10.40 -24.40
C LEU A 590 32.45 -9.24 -23.57
N LEU A 591 32.08 -9.52 -22.31
CA LEU A 591 31.50 -8.56 -21.36
C LEU A 591 32.56 -7.67 -20.67
N ALA A 592 33.86 -7.93 -20.91
CA ALA A 592 34.97 -7.25 -20.25
C ALA A 592 34.94 -7.36 -18.70
N ILE A 593 34.49 -8.50 -18.18
CA ILE A 593 34.46 -8.79 -16.73
C ILE A 593 35.37 -9.96 -16.37
N GLN A 594 35.79 -10.00 -15.12
CA GLN A 594 36.56 -11.08 -14.50
C GLN A 594 35.83 -11.58 -13.26
N ILE A 595 35.72 -12.90 -13.13
CA ILE A 595 35.13 -13.55 -11.96
C ILE A 595 36.25 -14.24 -11.17
N PRO A 596 36.62 -13.71 -9.98
CA PRO A 596 37.64 -14.32 -9.14
C PRO A 596 37.29 -15.75 -8.80
N GLY A 597 38.26 -16.66 -8.89
CA GLY A 597 38.05 -18.08 -8.68
C GLY A 597 39.31 -18.87 -8.97
N LYS A 598 39.16 -20.20 -9.01
CA LYS A 598 40.23 -21.13 -9.42
C LYS A 598 39.69 -22.13 -10.42
N PRO A 599 40.54 -22.73 -11.28
CA PRO A 599 40.15 -23.92 -12.02
C PRO A 599 39.70 -25.02 -11.05
N SER A 600 38.61 -25.71 -11.40
CA SER A 600 38.05 -26.73 -10.51
C SER A 600 39.01 -27.89 -10.32
N GLU A 601 39.33 -28.22 -9.07
CA GLU A 601 40.20 -29.35 -8.72
C GLU A 601 39.49 -30.69 -8.96
N THR A 602 38.16 -30.70 -8.87
CA THR A 602 37.34 -31.91 -9.00
C THR A 602 36.88 -32.17 -10.44
N ASN A 603 36.73 -31.11 -11.25
CA ASN A 603 36.24 -31.20 -12.62
C ASN A 603 37.18 -30.45 -13.60
N PRO A 604 38.16 -31.15 -14.22
CA PRO A 604 39.12 -30.52 -15.12
C PRO A 604 38.46 -29.76 -16.26
N GLY A 605 38.83 -28.48 -16.42
CA GLY A 605 38.29 -27.59 -17.47
C GLY A 605 37.13 -26.70 -17.04
N LEU A 606 36.61 -26.85 -15.81
CA LEU A 606 35.62 -25.95 -15.23
C LEU A 606 36.27 -24.88 -14.33
N TRP A 607 35.55 -23.79 -14.10
CA TRP A 607 35.97 -22.68 -13.23
C TRP A 607 35.10 -22.66 -11.98
N ASP A 608 35.70 -22.63 -10.80
CA ASP A 608 35.04 -22.49 -9.50
C ASP A 608 35.14 -21.03 -9.04
N PRO A 609 34.04 -20.24 -9.12
CA PRO A 609 34.03 -18.87 -8.65
C PRO A 609 34.14 -18.78 -7.13
N ASN A 610 34.77 -17.72 -6.64
CA ASN A 610 34.76 -17.38 -5.23
C ASN A 610 33.38 -16.84 -4.82
N ILE A 611 32.87 -17.31 -3.67
CA ILE A 611 31.56 -16.93 -3.14
C ILE A 611 31.73 -15.72 -2.22
N VAL A 612 30.78 -14.79 -2.25
CA VAL A 612 30.77 -13.63 -1.36
C VAL A 612 30.16 -13.98 -0.01
N TRP A 613 30.74 -13.47 1.07
CA TRP A 613 30.22 -13.60 2.43
C TRP A 613 30.09 -12.24 3.11
N GLN A 614 29.16 -12.14 4.06
CA GLN A 614 29.04 -11.01 4.97
C GLN A 614 28.50 -11.42 6.34
N THR A 615 28.85 -10.67 7.38
CA THR A 615 28.29 -10.91 8.74
C THR A 615 27.09 -10.05 9.10
N GLU A 616 26.81 -9.00 8.32
CA GLU A 616 25.72 -8.08 8.60
C GLU A 616 24.39 -8.74 8.22
N ASN A 617 23.52 -8.92 9.23
CA ASN A 617 22.16 -9.39 9.03
C ASN A 617 21.19 -8.41 9.74
N PRO A 618 20.37 -7.64 9.00
CA PRO A 618 19.41 -6.71 9.57
C PRO A 618 18.24 -7.39 10.28
N TYR A 619 18.08 -8.71 10.11
CA TYR A 619 16.99 -9.53 10.66
C TYR A 619 17.54 -10.59 11.64
N PRO A 620 17.77 -10.25 12.91
CA PRO A 620 18.40 -11.15 13.87
C PRO A 620 17.59 -12.41 14.16
N LEU A 621 16.26 -12.39 13.98
CA LEU A 621 15.41 -13.56 14.15
C LEU A 621 15.64 -14.62 13.04
N LEU A 622 16.03 -14.21 11.83
CA LEU A 622 16.41 -15.10 10.72
C LEU A 622 17.71 -15.87 11.03
N LYS A 623 18.60 -15.31 11.86
CA LYS A 623 19.86 -15.96 12.26
C LYS A 623 19.65 -17.29 13.00
N TYR A 624 18.47 -17.47 13.60
CA TYR A 624 18.11 -18.66 14.35
C TYR A 624 17.48 -19.76 13.47
N GLN A 625 17.36 -19.53 12.15
CA GLN A 625 16.94 -20.54 11.16
C GLN A 625 18.13 -21.06 10.33
N ASP A 626 19.35 -21.03 10.88
CA ASP A 626 20.58 -21.53 10.24
C ASP A 626 20.93 -20.90 8.88
N ILE A 627 20.63 -19.60 8.70
CA ILE A 627 21.03 -18.87 7.49
C ILE A 627 22.55 -18.70 7.43
N LEU A 628 23.10 -18.99 6.26
CA LEU A 628 24.52 -18.93 5.97
C LEU A 628 25.03 -17.49 5.86
N ASP A 629 26.27 -17.23 6.30
CA ASP A 629 26.95 -15.94 6.10
C ASP A 629 27.15 -15.57 4.61
N THR A 630 26.78 -16.46 3.68
CA THR A 630 26.77 -16.26 2.23
C THR A 630 25.47 -15.64 1.71
N TRP A 631 24.47 -15.44 2.57
CA TRP A 631 23.25 -14.71 2.23
C TRP A 631 23.50 -13.20 2.39
N ILE A 632 23.63 -12.52 1.26
CA ILE A 632 24.03 -11.11 1.21
C ILE A 632 22.79 -10.22 1.26
N PHE A 633 22.48 -9.71 2.45
CA PHE A 633 21.53 -8.62 2.66
C PHE A 633 22.22 -7.29 2.37
N THR A 634 21.83 -6.60 1.29
CA THR A 634 22.49 -5.35 0.92
C THR A 634 21.52 -4.20 0.68
N ARG A 635 21.96 -3.03 1.14
CA ARG A 635 21.38 -1.70 0.87
C ARG A 635 22.36 -0.82 0.10
N ASN A 636 23.50 -1.38 -0.32
CA ASN A 636 24.53 -0.70 -1.10
C ASN A 636 24.18 -0.86 -2.58
N LEU A 637 23.18 -0.08 -2.99
CA LEU A 637 22.60 -0.05 -4.32
C LEU A 637 23.00 1.26 -5.01
N ASP A 638 23.11 1.27 -6.33
CA ASP A 638 23.40 2.50 -7.08
C ASP A 638 22.21 3.46 -7.04
N SER A 639 22.39 4.64 -6.44
CA SER A 639 21.32 5.63 -6.31
C SER A 639 21.06 6.41 -7.60
N ASP A 640 21.98 6.39 -8.56
CA ASP A 640 21.88 7.23 -9.76
C ASP A 640 21.34 6.45 -10.97
N HIS A 641 21.24 5.11 -10.84
CA HIS A 641 20.78 4.23 -11.92
C HIS A 641 19.27 3.95 -11.81
N PRO A 642 18.46 4.12 -12.89
CA PRO A 642 17.00 3.94 -12.84
C PRO A 642 16.53 2.57 -12.29
N ILE A 643 17.31 1.51 -12.54
CA ILE A 643 17.01 0.16 -12.04
C ILE A 643 16.98 0.12 -10.50
N THR A 644 17.88 0.85 -9.82
CA THR A 644 18.17 0.71 -8.38
C THR A 644 17.91 1.96 -7.55
N GLU A 645 17.68 3.12 -8.16
CA GLU A 645 17.56 4.45 -7.51
C GLU A 645 16.62 4.48 -6.29
N GLU A 646 15.45 3.82 -6.37
CA GLU A 646 14.44 3.82 -5.30
C GLU A 646 14.34 2.49 -4.51
N LEU A 647 15.22 1.53 -4.80
CA LEU A 647 15.27 0.26 -4.08
C LEU A 647 15.92 0.44 -2.72
N GLN A 648 15.39 -0.24 -1.70
CA GLN A 648 15.88 -0.13 -0.32
C GLN A 648 16.78 -1.29 0.08
N GLU A 649 16.37 -2.52 -0.25
CA GLU A 649 17.07 -3.72 0.20
C GLU A 649 16.81 -4.90 -0.74
N VAL A 650 17.90 -5.57 -1.13
CA VAL A 650 17.88 -6.78 -1.94
C VAL A 650 18.65 -7.87 -1.19
N LEU A 651 18.21 -9.11 -1.34
CA LEU A 651 18.90 -10.29 -0.83
C LEU A 651 19.47 -11.08 -2.00
N ILE A 652 20.77 -11.33 -1.98
CA ILE A 652 21.45 -12.21 -2.94
C ILE A 652 22.00 -13.42 -2.19
N PRO A 653 21.35 -14.59 -2.28
CA PRO A 653 21.92 -15.84 -1.78
C PRO A 653 23.18 -16.22 -2.58
N VAL A 654 24.28 -16.56 -1.92
CA VAL A 654 25.42 -17.29 -2.51
C VAL A 654 26.01 -16.66 -3.80
N GLY A 655 26.01 -15.34 -3.95
CA GLY A 655 26.53 -14.69 -5.16
C GLY A 655 28.06 -14.74 -5.29
N SER A 656 28.57 -14.63 -6.52
CA SER A 656 30.00 -14.45 -6.81
C SER A 656 30.40 -12.98 -6.97
N SER A 657 31.68 -12.66 -6.82
CA SER A 657 32.19 -11.30 -7.07
C SER A 657 32.41 -11.03 -8.56
N ILE A 658 32.09 -9.82 -9.00
CA ILE A 658 32.29 -9.34 -10.38
C ILE A 658 33.27 -8.17 -10.37
N ILE A 659 34.38 -8.30 -11.12
CA ILE A 659 35.41 -7.27 -11.24
C ILE A 659 35.53 -6.84 -12.70
N PRO A 660 35.53 -5.54 -13.02
CA PRO A 660 35.85 -5.05 -14.36
C PRO A 660 37.25 -5.50 -14.81
N ASP A 661 37.41 -5.88 -16.08
CA ASP A 661 38.72 -6.17 -16.63
C ASP A 661 39.47 -4.84 -16.93
N PRO A 662 40.56 -4.52 -16.21
CA PRO A 662 41.27 -3.25 -16.39
C PRO A 662 42.02 -3.14 -17.73
N THR A 663 42.06 -4.20 -18.53
CA THR A 663 42.69 -4.20 -19.85
C THR A 663 41.72 -3.83 -20.98
N LYS A 664 40.42 -3.75 -20.68
CA LYS A 664 39.34 -3.62 -21.68
C LYS A 664 38.46 -2.38 -21.41
N ASP A 665 39.04 -1.20 -21.54
CA ASP A 665 38.37 0.11 -21.28
C ASP A 665 37.30 0.52 -22.31
N HIS A 666 36.99 -0.33 -23.31
CA HIS A 666 35.99 -0.06 -24.34
C HIS A 666 34.54 -0.28 -23.85
N MET A 667 34.37 -0.83 -22.65
CA MET A 667 33.09 -1.06 -22.00
C MET A 667 32.95 -0.20 -20.75
N THR A 668 31.77 0.38 -20.57
CA THR A 668 31.37 1.05 -19.33
C THR A 668 30.66 0.04 -18.44
N ILE A 669 31.22 -0.23 -17.25
CA ILE A 669 30.67 -1.18 -16.29
C ILE A 669 30.22 -0.40 -15.05
N THR A 670 28.90 -0.31 -14.87
CA THR A 670 28.26 0.38 -13.76
C THR A 670 27.77 -0.66 -12.74
N PRO A 671 28.30 -0.69 -11.51
CA PRO A 671 27.85 -1.65 -10.51
C PRO A 671 26.50 -1.24 -9.90
N LEU A 672 25.50 -2.12 -10.05
CA LEU A 672 24.13 -1.90 -9.57
C LEU A 672 23.95 -2.34 -8.11
N ILE A 673 24.48 -3.52 -7.77
CA ILE A 673 24.37 -4.13 -6.43
C ILE A 673 25.77 -4.47 -5.92
N ARG A 674 26.07 -4.03 -4.70
CA ARG A 674 27.34 -4.31 -4.02
C ARG A 674 27.11 -4.98 -2.66
N SER A 675 28.08 -5.73 -2.17
CA SER A 675 28.06 -6.27 -0.80
C SER A 675 28.11 -5.17 0.28
N SER A 676 27.84 -5.53 1.54
CA SER A 676 27.95 -4.58 2.65
C SER A 676 29.33 -3.95 2.73
N ILE A 677 29.37 -2.66 3.12
CA ILE A 677 30.58 -1.89 3.39
C ILE A 677 31.36 -2.47 4.59
N ARG A 678 30.67 -3.13 5.52
CA ARG A 678 31.25 -3.62 6.77
C ARG A 678 31.35 -5.14 6.78
N ASN A 679 32.58 -5.63 6.95
CA ASN A 679 32.87 -7.04 7.18
C ASN A 679 32.22 -7.97 6.13
N SER A 680 32.62 -7.74 4.88
CA SER A 680 32.30 -8.55 3.72
C SER A 680 33.58 -8.93 2.97
N GLY A 681 33.51 -10.03 2.22
CA GLY A 681 34.66 -10.57 1.52
C GLY A 681 34.30 -11.69 0.56
N THR A 682 35.31 -12.33 -0.01
CA THR A 682 35.16 -13.54 -0.84
C THR A 682 35.82 -14.73 -0.18
N LEU A 683 35.24 -15.91 -0.32
CA LEU A 683 35.80 -17.19 0.13
C LEU A 683 35.83 -18.21 -1.01
N GLU A 684 36.70 -19.20 -0.91
CA GLU A 684 36.80 -20.28 -1.90
C GLU A 684 35.61 -21.24 -1.77
N SER A 685 34.96 -21.55 -2.90
CA SER A 685 33.70 -22.32 -2.94
C SER A 685 33.86 -23.78 -2.49
N SER A 686 34.87 -24.48 -3.01
CA SER A 686 35.09 -25.91 -2.76
C SER A 686 35.41 -26.22 -1.28
N PRO A 687 36.39 -25.57 -0.62
CA PRO A 687 36.65 -25.78 0.80
C PRO A 687 35.43 -25.44 1.68
N TYR A 688 34.69 -24.40 1.32
CA TYR A 688 33.49 -24.01 2.04
C TYR A 688 32.38 -25.06 1.97
N GLN A 689 32.18 -25.67 0.80
CA GLN A 689 31.19 -26.72 0.61
C GLN A 689 31.47 -27.97 1.45
N ILE A 690 32.74 -28.39 1.54
CA ILE A 690 33.16 -29.53 2.36
C ILE A 690 32.81 -29.28 3.83
N GLU A 691 33.12 -28.09 4.34
CA GLU A 691 32.82 -27.74 5.73
C GLU A 691 31.32 -27.56 5.96
N LEU A 692 30.58 -27.03 4.98
CA LEU A 692 29.11 -26.93 5.07
C LEU A 692 28.47 -28.32 5.23
N GLN A 693 28.94 -29.30 4.44
CA GLN A 693 28.45 -30.67 4.53
C GLN A 693 28.87 -31.34 5.83
N ALA A 694 30.09 -31.07 6.32
CA ALA A 694 30.53 -31.52 7.64
C ALA A 694 29.67 -30.92 8.75
N MET A 695 29.27 -29.65 8.63
CA MET A 695 28.37 -28.96 9.55
C MET A 695 26.96 -29.57 9.54
N ALA A 696 26.40 -29.85 8.36
CA ALA A 696 25.12 -30.54 8.21
C ALA A 696 25.14 -31.96 8.83
N ASN A 697 26.30 -32.61 8.82
CA ASN A 697 26.53 -33.91 9.47
C ASN A 697 26.84 -33.80 10.98
N GLY A 698 26.71 -32.61 11.59
CA GLY A 698 26.88 -32.38 13.03
C GLY A 698 28.33 -32.08 13.48
N SER A 699 29.27 -31.82 12.56
CA SER A 699 30.66 -31.50 12.93
C SER A 699 30.80 -30.09 13.49
N ARG A 700 31.14 -30.00 14.78
CA ARG A 700 31.41 -28.72 15.47
C ARG A 700 32.68 -28.01 15.00
N ARG A 701 33.67 -28.74 14.45
CA ARG A 701 34.91 -28.15 13.91
C ARG A 701 34.67 -27.37 12.62
N ALA A 702 33.62 -27.73 11.88
CA ALA A 702 33.32 -27.11 10.59
C ALA A 702 33.00 -25.62 10.72
N LYS A 703 32.24 -25.21 11.75
CA LYS A 703 31.91 -23.79 11.98
C LYS A 703 33.14 -22.94 12.29
N ALA A 704 34.10 -23.48 13.04
CA ALA A 704 35.36 -22.79 13.30
C ALA A 704 36.22 -22.70 12.04
N ARG A 705 36.22 -23.76 11.21
CA ARG A 705 36.93 -23.78 9.93
C ARG A 705 36.31 -22.82 8.91
N ILE A 706 34.99 -22.69 8.84
CA ILE A 706 34.29 -21.70 8.01
C ILE A 706 34.74 -20.28 8.36
N LYS A 707 34.82 -19.94 9.66
CA LYS A 707 35.37 -18.65 10.09
C LYS A 707 36.83 -18.45 9.70
N GLN A 708 37.61 -19.52 9.72
CA GLN A 708 39.00 -19.46 9.27
C GLN A 708 39.08 -19.19 7.75
N LEU A 709 38.25 -19.86 6.95
CA LEU A 709 38.13 -19.63 5.50
C LEU A 709 37.71 -18.18 5.18
N GLN A 710 36.80 -17.60 5.97
CA GLN A 710 36.42 -16.19 5.85
C GLN A 710 37.62 -15.25 6.07
N ASN A 711 38.49 -15.55 7.03
CA ASN A 711 39.71 -14.77 7.30
C ASN A 711 40.83 -15.00 6.26
N GLU A 712 40.88 -16.18 5.64
CA GLU A 712 41.83 -16.53 4.57
C GLU A 712 41.44 -15.88 3.22
N GLY A 713 40.17 -15.48 3.07
CA GLY A 713 39.61 -14.85 1.89
C GLY A 713 40.03 -13.39 1.64
N THR A 714 39.47 -12.78 0.59
CA THR A 714 39.66 -11.34 0.35
C THR A 714 38.64 -10.55 1.16
N ASN A 715 39.05 -9.40 1.72
CA ASN A 715 38.16 -8.49 2.43
C ASN A 715 37.90 -7.25 1.57
N GLY A 716 36.65 -6.82 1.49
CA GLY A 716 36.26 -5.62 0.77
C GLY A 716 34.91 -5.74 0.07
N ILE A 717 34.42 -4.60 -0.41
CA ILE A 717 33.15 -4.50 -1.12
C ILE A 717 33.27 -5.25 -2.46
N GLN A 718 32.31 -6.12 -2.74
CA GLN A 718 32.24 -6.93 -3.95
C GLN A 718 31.03 -6.51 -4.78
N ASN A 719 31.14 -6.45 -6.10
CA ASN A 719 29.98 -6.23 -6.98
C ASN A 719 29.28 -7.57 -7.22
N LEU A 720 27.95 -7.57 -7.11
CA LEU A 720 27.09 -8.75 -7.27
C LEU A 720 26.17 -8.64 -8.50
N ALA A 721 25.86 -7.41 -8.91
CA ALA A 721 25.19 -7.15 -10.17
C ALA A 721 25.79 -5.91 -10.83
N VAL A 722 25.97 -5.95 -12.15
CA VAL A 722 26.56 -4.86 -12.95
C VAL A 722 25.76 -4.64 -14.23
N HIS A 723 25.68 -3.38 -14.65
CA HIS A 723 25.19 -2.98 -15.97
C HIS A 723 26.39 -2.68 -16.87
N ILE A 724 26.39 -3.25 -18.06
CA ILE A 724 27.51 -3.24 -19.01
C ILE A 724 27.02 -2.64 -20.32
N THR A 725 27.66 -1.55 -20.75
CA THR A 725 27.38 -0.90 -22.03
C THR A 725 28.65 -0.58 -22.80
N GLY A 726 28.58 -0.57 -24.13
CA GLY A 726 29.72 -0.23 -24.98
C GLY A 726 29.77 -1.09 -26.23
N THR A 727 30.82 -0.94 -27.04
CA THR A 727 30.96 -1.67 -28.30
C THR A 727 31.60 -3.04 -28.05
N PRO A 728 30.91 -4.17 -28.29
CA PRO A 728 31.47 -5.48 -27.99
C PRO A 728 32.63 -5.83 -28.93
N SER A 729 33.60 -6.57 -28.40
CA SER A 729 34.74 -7.06 -29.19
C SER A 729 34.25 -7.99 -30.31
N GLY A 730 34.54 -7.64 -31.57
CA GLY A 730 34.12 -8.39 -32.75
C GLY A 730 32.80 -7.93 -33.39
N ALA A 731 32.19 -6.84 -32.90
CA ALA A 731 31.04 -6.20 -33.53
C ALA A 731 31.34 -5.81 -34.99
N GLN A 732 30.45 -6.17 -35.91
CA GLN A 732 30.46 -5.68 -37.28
C GLN A 732 29.49 -4.51 -37.41
N ALA A 733 29.89 -3.46 -38.11
CA ALA A 733 28.98 -2.35 -38.41
C ALA A 733 27.82 -2.87 -39.26
N ASP A 734 26.62 -2.37 -39.00
CA ASP A 734 25.45 -2.63 -39.84
C ASP A 734 25.65 -2.04 -41.25
N ASP A 735 24.72 -2.36 -42.17
CA ASP A 735 24.76 -1.84 -43.55
C ASP A 735 24.75 -0.29 -43.63
N ASN A 736 24.42 0.39 -42.53
CA ASN A 736 24.39 1.86 -42.40
C ASN A 736 25.67 2.43 -41.74
N GLY A 737 26.64 1.60 -41.36
CA GLY A 737 27.88 2.01 -40.73
C GLY A 737 27.81 2.24 -39.22
N ASN A 738 26.69 1.90 -38.57
CA ASN A 738 26.54 1.96 -37.11
C ASN A 738 27.11 0.69 -36.48
N THR A 739 28.00 0.86 -35.50
CA THR A 739 28.46 -0.26 -34.68
C THR A 739 27.41 -0.58 -33.61
N PRO A 740 26.97 -1.84 -33.48
CA PRO A 740 26.03 -2.23 -32.45
C PRO A 740 26.61 -1.95 -31.05
N GLN A 741 25.74 -1.48 -30.15
CA GLN A 741 26.08 -1.24 -28.75
C GLN A 741 25.55 -2.42 -27.93
N LEU A 742 26.41 -2.96 -27.06
CA LEU A 742 26.02 -3.93 -26.06
C LEU A 742 25.22 -3.22 -24.96
N ASN A 743 24.12 -3.82 -24.53
CA ASN A 743 23.37 -3.42 -23.35
C ASN A 743 23.00 -4.66 -22.53
N VAL A 744 23.79 -4.96 -21.49
CA VAL A 744 23.66 -6.20 -20.72
C VAL A 744 23.65 -5.93 -19.22
N VAL A 745 22.75 -6.59 -18.49
CA VAL A 745 22.79 -6.67 -17.03
C VAL A 745 23.24 -8.07 -16.62
N TYR A 746 24.34 -8.15 -15.87
CA TYR A 746 24.90 -9.40 -15.36
C TYR A 746 24.68 -9.50 -13.85
N ILE A 747 24.09 -10.60 -13.39
CA ILE A 747 23.76 -10.87 -11.98
C ILE A 747 24.41 -12.20 -11.58
N SER A 748 25.16 -12.20 -10.49
CA SER A 748 25.98 -13.34 -10.05
C SER A 748 25.25 -14.41 -9.22
N ASP A 749 23.92 -14.44 -9.32
CA ASP A 749 23.06 -15.33 -8.58
C ASP A 749 21.75 -15.59 -9.34
N LEU A 750 21.29 -16.84 -9.33
CA LEU A 750 20.07 -17.28 -9.98
C LEU A 750 18.91 -17.33 -8.97
N ASP A 751 19.22 -17.55 -7.68
CA ASP A 751 18.25 -17.68 -6.60
C ASP A 751 17.60 -16.34 -6.21
N ILE A 752 18.05 -15.21 -6.74
CA ILE A 752 17.36 -13.91 -6.65
C ILE A 752 15.90 -13.99 -7.15
N MET A 753 15.59 -14.96 -8.02
CA MET A 753 14.25 -15.26 -8.54
C MET A 753 13.40 -16.19 -7.65
N PHE A 754 13.90 -16.57 -6.47
CA PHE A 754 13.26 -17.58 -5.64
C PHE A 754 11.78 -17.25 -5.32
N ASN A 755 10.91 -18.24 -5.49
CA ASN A 755 9.45 -18.09 -5.35
C ASN A 755 9.01 -17.60 -3.95
N ALA A 756 9.80 -17.86 -2.90
CA ALA A 756 9.48 -17.35 -1.57
C ALA A 756 9.50 -15.81 -1.52
N PHE A 757 10.30 -15.12 -2.34
CA PHE A 757 10.33 -13.67 -2.36
C PHE A 757 9.02 -13.05 -2.84
N LEU A 758 8.28 -13.71 -3.73
CA LEU A 758 6.94 -13.30 -4.11
C LEU A 758 5.96 -13.44 -2.94
N THR A 759 6.06 -14.53 -2.19
CA THR A 759 5.21 -14.76 -1.01
C THR A 759 5.51 -13.75 0.10
N VAL A 760 6.81 -13.50 0.35
CA VAL A 760 7.29 -12.49 1.29
C VAL A 760 6.79 -11.09 0.90
N ARG A 761 6.88 -10.73 -0.38
CA ARG A 761 6.38 -9.45 -0.89
C ARG A 761 4.86 -9.32 -0.76
N ALA A 762 4.12 -10.37 -1.12
CA ALA A 762 2.66 -10.36 -1.05
C ALA A 762 2.13 -10.36 0.39
N ARG A 763 2.84 -11.02 1.31
CA ARG A 763 2.45 -11.19 2.71
C ARG A 763 3.66 -11.03 3.64
N PRO A 764 4.15 -9.79 3.86
CA PRO A 764 5.33 -9.55 4.70
C PRO A 764 5.14 -9.98 6.16
N THR A 765 3.88 -10.08 6.62
CA THR A 765 3.49 -10.53 7.96
C THR A 765 3.18 -12.02 8.07
N ALA A 766 3.17 -12.77 6.95
CA ALA A 766 2.89 -14.21 6.96
C ALA A 766 3.93 -15.00 7.75
N PHE A 767 5.18 -14.52 7.73
CA PHE A 767 6.23 -14.99 8.61
C PHE A 767 6.09 -14.23 9.92
N GLN A 768 5.24 -14.77 10.79
CA GLN A 768 5.04 -14.23 12.14
C GLN A 768 6.41 -13.95 12.76
N ASP A 769 6.60 -12.74 13.29
CA ASP A 769 7.78 -12.24 14.02
C ASP A 769 8.78 -11.34 13.24
N VAL A 770 8.79 -11.30 11.90
CA VAL A 770 9.59 -10.33 11.12
C VAL A 770 8.90 -9.89 9.83
N SER A 771 8.77 -8.57 9.62
CA SER A 771 8.40 -8.02 8.31
C SER A 771 9.64 -7.92 7.41
N TYR A 772 9.83 -8.89 6.53
CA TYR A 772 10.84 -8.82 5.48
C TYR A 772 10.47 -7.76 4.44
N LYS A 773 11.47 -7.04 3.93
CA LYS A 773 11.29 -5.93 2.99
C LYS A 773 12.09 -6.10 1.70
N PHE A 774 12.34 -7.33 1.29
CA PHE A 774 13.14 -7.61 0.10
C PHE A 774 12.42 -7.16 -1.18
N GLU A 775 13.11 -6.38 -2.00
CA GLU A 775 12.60 -5.86 -3.27
C GLU A 775 13.19 -6.59 -4.49
N ASN A 776 13.64 -7.84 -4.32
CA ASN A 776 14.23 -8.68 -5.36
C ASN A 776 13.41 -8.72 -6.65
N ILE A 777 12.09 -8.95 -6.54
CA ILE A 777 11.21 -9.02 -7.72
C ILE A 777 11.09 -7.65 -8.39
N THR A 778 11.04 -6.56 -7.61
CA THR A 778 11.03 -5.19 -8.14
C THR A 778 12.31 -4.90 -8.91
N PHE A 779 13.47 -5.27 -8.36
CA PHE A 779 14.77 -5.18 -9.04
C PHE A 779 14.75 -5.91 -10.38
N LEU A 780 14.33 -7.18 -10.39
CA LEU A 780 14.30 -7.98 -11.62
C LEU A 780 13.36 -7.38 -12.67
N LEU A 781 12.16 -6.93 -12.28
CA LEU A 781 11.25 -6.27 -13.21
C LEU A 781 11.83 -4.94 -13.73
N ASN A 782 12.51 -4.16 -12.89
CA ASN A 782 13.17 -2.91 -13.31
C ASN A 782 14.29 -3.19 -14.32
N VAL A 783 15.06 -4.27 -14.14
CA VAL A 783 16.09 -4.71 -15.11
C VAL A 783 15.44 -5.02 -16.47
N ILE A 784 14.36 -5.78 -16.47
CA ILE A 784 13.66 -6.18 -17.70
C ILE A 784 13.05 -4.97 -18.40
N ASP A 785 12.34 -4.10 -17.69
CA ASP A 785 11.71 -2.91 -18.28
C ASP A 785 12.76 -1.93 -18.81
N PHE A 786 13.88 -1.77 -18.11
CA PHE A 786 14.98 -0.91 -18.56
C PHE A 786 15.61 -1.43 -19.86
N LEU A 787 15.87 -2.74 -19.94
CA LEU A 787 16.44 -3.37 -21.14
C LEU A 787 15.44 -3.43 -22.31
N ALA A 788 14.14 -3.49 -22.03
CA ALA A 788 13.06 -3.47 -23.03
C ALA A 788 12.66 -2.05 -23.47
N GLU A 789 13.34 -1.00 -22.97
CA GLU A 789 13.03 0.42 -23.20
C GLU A 789 11.61 0.84 -22.76
N GLU A 790 11.12 0.27 -21.65
CA GLU A 790 9.81 0.54 -21.04
C GLU A 790 9.95 1.28 -19.70
N ASN A 791 10.70 2.39 -19.72
CA ASN A 791 11.10 3.14 -18.52
C ASN A 791 9.92 3.74 -17.72
N ASP A 792 8.79 4.02 -18.37
CA ASP A 792 7.59 4.57 -17.71
C ASP A 792 7.10 3.69 -16.56
N TYR A 793 7.23 2.37 -16.68
CA TYR A 793 6.80 1.45 -15.61
C TYR A 793 7.73 1.47 -14.39
N ILE A 794 9.00 1.82 -14.57
CA ILE A 794 9.99 1.83 -13.49
C ILE A 794 9.63 2.93 -12.48
N SER A 795 9.36 4.15 -12.96
CA SER A 795 8.98 5.26 -12.11
C SER A 795 7.62 5.03 -11.43
N ILE A 796 6.63 4.48 -12.15
CA ILE A 796 5.31 4.15 -11.59
C ILE A 796 5.42 3.05 -10.51
N ARG A 797 6.27 2.04 -10.73
CA ARG A 797 6.51 0.95 -9.76
C ARG A 797 7.28 1.43 -8.53
N ASN A 798 8.19 2.36 -8.71
CA ASN A 798 9.01 2.86 -7.62
C ASN A 798 8.21 3.86 -6.74
N ARG A 799 7.22 4.56 -7.32
CA ARG A 799 6.33 5.49 -6.60
C ARG A 799 5.63 4.83 -5.39
N LYS A 800 6.07 5.19 -4.19
CA LYS A 800 5.45 4.81 -2.91
C LYS A 800 4.50 5.90 -2.42
N LEU A 801 3.18 5.62 -2.44
CA LEU A 801 2.18 6.52 -1.87
C LEU A 801 2.35 6.63 -0.36
N ARG A 802 2.50 7.85 0.14
CA ARG A 802 2.66 8.12 1.57
C ARG A 802 1.33 8.49 2.21
N HIS A 803 0.84 7.59 3.05
CA HIS A 803 -0.32 7.82 3.92
C HIS A 803 0.11 8.43 5.25
N SER A 804 -0.58 9.47 5.69
CA SER A 804 -0.45 9.98 7.07
C SER A 804 -0.96 8.92 8.05
N SER A 805 -0.13 8.52 9.02
CA SER A 805 -0.45 7.48 10.02
C SER A 805 -0.53 8.04 11.44
N LEU A 806 -1.06 7.24 12.38
CA LEU A 806 -1.10 7.60 13.80
C LEU A 806 0.27 7.34 14.43
N LYS A 807 1.26 8.20 14.12
CA LYS A 807 2.67 8.02 14.51
C LYS A 807 2.89 7.76 16.00
N THR A 808 2.09 8.35 16.88
CA THR A 808 2.18 8.08 18.32
C THR A 808 1.81 6.64 18.66
N VAL A 809 0.75 6.12 18.03
CA VAL A 809 0.29 4.74 18.23
C VAL A 809 1.27 3.77 17.58
N GLU A 810 1.69 4.05 16.35
CA GLU A 810 2.69 3.28 15.61
C GLU A 810 4.01 3.16 16.40
N TYR A 811 4.49 4.27 16.97
CA TYR A 811 5.69 4.28 17.81
C TYR A 811 5.53 3.39 19.05
N GLN A 812 4.42 3.51 19.78
CA GLN A 812 4.17 2.71 20.99
C GLN A 812 4.02 1.21 20.66
N VAL A 813 3.37 0.88 19.55
CA VAL A 813 3.25 -0.50 19.07
C VAL A 813 4.62 -1.04 18.67
N ASN A 814 5.41 -0.27 17.92
CA ASN A 814 6.76 -0.66 17.52
C ASN A 814 7.70 -0.81 18.72
N GLU A 815 7.58 0.04 19.73
CA GLU A 815 8.35 -0.08 20.98
C GLU A 815 7.99 -1.37 21.71
N GLU A 816 6.70 -1.70 21.87
CA GLU A 816 6.27 -2.97 22.46
C GLU A 816 6.61 -4.19 21.59
N GLN A 817 6.70 -4.05 20.27
CA GLN A 817 7.20 -5.11 19.38
C GLN A 817 8.73 -5.30 19.49
N GLN A 818 9.48 -4.22 19.69
CA GLN A 818 10.92 -4.30 19.95
C GLN A 818 11.21 -4.92 21.31
N THR A 819 10.44 -4.56 22.36
CA THR A 819 10.57 -5.21 23.66
C THR A 819 10.24 -6.70 23.56
N LEU A 820 9.15 -7.05 22.85
CA LEU A 820 8.81 -8.44 22.52
C LEU A 820 9.97 -9.17 21.83
N THR A 821 10.54 -8.59 20.78
CA THR A 821 11.67 -9.18 20.03
C THR A 821 12.93 -9.33 20.88
N ASN A 822 13.22 -8.34 21.73
CA ASN A 822 14.34 -8.36 22.65
C ASN A 822 14.15 -9.40 23.76
N GLU A 823 12.93 -9.60 24.25
CA GLU A 823 12.60 -10.65 25.21
C GLU A 823 12.71 -12.04 24.58
N ILE A 824 12.18 -12.23 23.37
CA ILE A 824 12.31 -13.48 22.60
C ILE A 824 13.79 -13.81 22.35
N SER A 825 14.58 -12.85 21.87
CA SER A 825 16.02 -13.07 21.58
C SER A 825 16.85 -13.33 22.84
N LYS A 826 16.57 -12.66 23.97
CA LYS A 826 17.19 -12.99 25.26
C LYS A 826 16.84 -14.40 25.71
N PHE A 827 15.58 -14.78 25.58
CA PHE A 827 15.10 -16.12 25.93
C PHE A 827 15.76 -17.20 25.06
N HIS A 828 15.87 -16.97 23.75
CA HIS A 828 16.59 -17.86 22.84
C HIS A 828 18.06 -18.01 23.22
N LYS A 829 18.79 -16.91 23.50
CA LYS A 829 20.19 -17.00 23.95
C LYS A 829 20.37 -17.87 25.20
N VAL A 830 19.41 -17.78 26.13
CA VAL A 830 19.42 -18.62 27.34
C VAL A 830 19.18 -20.09 26.97
N MET A 831 18.19 -20.39 26.14
CA MET A 831 17.95 -21.76 25.65
C MET A 831 19.13 -22.34 24.89
N ASP A 832 19.67 -21.62 23.91
CA ASP A 832 20.84 -22.03 23.13
C ASP A 832 22.02 -22.33 24.05
N SER A 833 22.28 -21.46 25.03
CA SER A 833 23.34 -21.69 26.01
C SER A 833 23.12 -22.98 26.82
N GLN A 834 21.88 -23.29 27.18
CA GLN A 834 21.54 -24.52 27.91
C GLN A 834 21.72 -25.76 27.03
N ILE A 835 21.28 -25.72 25.77
CA ILE A 835 21.50 -26.80 24.80
C ILE A 835 23.01 -27.02 24.59
N THR A 836 23.78 -25.95 24.37
CA THR A 836 25.23 -26.08 24.20
C THR A 836 25.92 -26.67 25.42
N LEU A 837 25.49 -26.31 26.64
CA LEU A 837 26.03 -26.88 27.88
C LEU A 837 25.70 -28.37 28.03
N ILE A 838 24.49 -28.78 27.63
CA ILE A 838 24.07 -30.19 27.64
C ILE A 838 24.89 -30.98 26.61
N GLU A 839 25.00 -30.47 25.39
CA GLU A 839 25.79 -31.08 24.32
C GLU A 839 27.28 -31.16 24.66
N ASP A 840 27.86 -30.10 25.26
CA ASP A 840 29.26 -30.10 25.73
C ASP A 840 29.46 -31.18 26.80
N GLY A 841 28.53 -31.32 27.74
CA GLY A 841 28.54 -32.38 28.74
C GLY A 841 28.51 -33.79 28.10
N MET A 842 27.64 -33.99 27.12
CA MET A 842 27.55 -35.26 26.37
C MET A 842 28.81 -35.56 25.56
N GLN A 843 29.41 -34.54 24.96
CA GLN A 843 30.59 -34.68 24.11
C GLN A 843 31.83 -34.99 24.94
N ASN A 844 32.01 -34.34 26.09
CA ASN A 844 33.08 -34.65 27.03
C ASN A 844 33.01 -36.12 27.49
N GLU A 845 31.79 -36.64 27.71
CA GLU A 845 31.58 -38.04 28.06
C GLU A 845 31.96 -39.00 26.92
N ILE A 846 31.65 -38.65 25.67
CA ILE A 846 32.04 -39.43 24.48
C ILE A 846 33.57 -39.39 24.29
N GLU A 847 34.19 -38.22 24.45
CA GLU A 847 35.64 -38.04 24.30
C GLU A 847 36.42 -38.81 25.37
N GLU A 848 35.91 -38.87 26.60
CA GLU A 848 36.46 -39.73 27.66
C GLU A 848 36.38 -41.22 27.30
N LEU A 849 35.24 -41.67 26.74
CA LEU A 849 35.10 -43.04 26.27
C LEU A 849 36.00 -43.36 25.04
N GLN A 850 36.18 -42.39 24.13
CA GLN A 850 37.06 -42.52 22.96
C GLN A 850 38.54 -42.56 23.36
N THR A 851 38.98 -41.71 24.28
CA THR A 851 40.36 -41.72 24.81
C THR A 851 40.64 -43.02 25.57
N GLN A 852 39.67 -43.53 26.34
CA GLN A 852 39.76 -44.86 26.94
C GLN A 852 39.79 -46.00 25.92
N LEU A 853 39.20 -45.83 24.73
CA LEU A 853 39.27 -46.80 23.64
C LEU A 853 40.64 -46.75 22.94
N ALA A 854 41.15 -45.54 22.67
CA ALA A 854 42.43 -45.30 21.99
C ALA A 854 43.62 -45.82 22.82
N THR A 855 43.61 -45.61 24.13
CA THR A 855 44.61 -46.16 25.07
C THR A 855 44.65 -47.69 25.09
N LEU A 856 43.52 -48.35 24.83
CA LEU A 856 43.44 -49.81 24.71
C LEU A 856 43.83 -50.33 23.31
N GLN A 857 43.90 -49.46 22.31
CA GLN A 857 44.24 -49.79 20.92
C GLN A 857 45.68 -49.42 20.54
N ASP A 858 46.45 -48.84 21.47
CA ASP A 858 47.83 -48.40 21.24
C ASP A 858 48.74 -49.62 20.92
N PRO A 859 49.35 -49.66 19.72
CA PRO A 859 50.18 -50.79 19.27
C PRO A 859 51.50 -50.96 20.06
N THR A 860 51.85 -50.03 20.95
CA THR A 860 53.06 -50.11 21.79
C THR A 860 52.86 -50.90 23.10
N ASN A 861 51.63 -51.32 23.41
CA ASN A 861 51.30 -52.01 24.65
C ASN A 861 51.53 -53.54 24.53
N THR A 862 52.29 -54.13 25.45
CA THR A 862 52.82 -55.51 25.36
C THR A 862 51.78 -56.61 25.63
N ASP A 863 50.61 -56.26 26.17
CA ASP A 863 49.46 -57.16 26.36
C ASP A 863 48.40 -56.90 25.26
N LYS A 864 48.17 -57.88 24.39
CA LYS A 864 47.07 -57.80 23.41
C LYS A 864 45.74 -57.80 24.17
N PRO A 865 44.90 -56.77 24.05
CA PRO A 865 43.62 -56.73 24.75
C PRO A 865 42.70 -57.87 24.29
N ASP A 866 41.95 -58.45 25.22
CA ASP A 866 40.96 -59.48 24.93
C ASP A 866 39.89 -58.94 23.94
N PRO A 867 39.67 -59.58 22.78
CA PRO A 867 38.69 -59.13 21.78
C PRO A 867 37.27 -58.94 22.33
N ALA A 868 36.90 -59.66 23.39
CA ALA A 868 35.61 -59.53 24.05
C ALA A 868 35.46 -58.17 24.78
N VAL A 869 36.53 -57.67 25.40
CA VAL A 869 36.54 -56.41 26.15
C VAL A 869 36.50 -55.21 25.21
N LEU A 870 37.23 -55.28 24.09
CA LEU A 870 37.17 -54.27 23.02
C LEU A 870 35.76 -54.18 22.42
N ARG A 871 35.13 -55.32 22.09
CA ARG A 871 33.76 -55.35 21.56
C ARG A 871 32.75 -54.79 22.56
N ALA A 872 32.86 -55.14 23.85
CA ALA A 872 31.99 -54.61 24.90
C ALA A 872 32.09 -53.09 25.03
N LYS A 873 33.31 -52.52 24.91
CA LYS A 873 33.54 -51.08 25.04
C LYS A 873 33.10 -50.30 23.80
N VAL A 874 33.21 -50.87 22.60
CA VAL A 874 32.62 -50.33 21.36
C VAL A 874 31.08 -50.35 21.41
N ILE A 875 30.48 -51.44 21.89
CA ILE A 875 29.01 -51.53 22.08
C ILE A 875 28.55 -50.49 23.12
N ASN A 876 29.30 -50.31 24.21
CA ASN A 876 29.00 -49.30 25.23
C ASN A 876 29.07 -47.88 24.64
N LEU A 877 30.12 -47.55 23.88
CA LEU A 877 30.26 -46.27 23.18
C LEU A 877 29.07 -45.99 22.25
N ASN A 878 28.71 -46.95 21.39
CA ASN A 878 27.57 -46.81 20.48
C ASN A 878 26.24 -46.68 21.23
N SER A 879 26.03 -47.45 22.30
CA SER A 879 24.84 -47.37 23.15
C SER A 879 24.75 -46.00 23.85
N ARG A 880 25.88 -45.46 24.32
CA ARG A 880 25.93 -44.16 25.00
C ARG A 880 25.71 -43.02 24.02
N GLN A 881 26.25 -43.12 22.81
CA GLN A 881 25.96 -42.17 21.73
C GLN A 881 24.47 -42.15 21.37
N GLN A 882 23.82 -43.30 21.23
CA GLN A 882 22.38 -43.37 20.96
C GLN A 882 21.53 -42.84 22.13
N GLU A 883 21.91 -43.14 23.38
CA GLU A 883 21.22 -42.61 24.56
C GLU A 883 21.34 -41.08 24.64
N ASN A 884 22.53 -40.55 24.36
CA ASN A 884 22.76 -39.11 24.34
C ASN A 884 21.99 -38.41 23.22
N GLN A 885 21.93 -38.99 22.01
CA GLN A 885 21.09 -38.46 20.93
C GLN A 885 19.61 -38.40 21.31
N ARG A 886 19.06 -39.47 21.90
CA ARG A 886 17.65 -39.47 22.35
C ARG A 886 17.38 -38.46 23.47
N LYS A 887 18.30 -38.32 24.43
CA LYS A 887 18.16 -37.31 25.50
C LYS A 887 18.21 -35.89 24.94
N LEU A 888 19.09 -35.64 23.97
CA LEU A 888 19.18 -34.36 23.29
C LEU A 888 17.87 -34.03 22.57
N GLU A 889 17.32 -35.00 21.82
CA GLU A 889 16.04 -34.85 21.12
C GLU A 889 14.88 -34.54 22.08
N VAL A 890 14.79 -35.25 23.21
CA VAL A 890 13.74 -35.02 24.22
C VAL A 890 13.88 -33.64 24.88
N GLU A 891 15.09 -33.22 25.22
CA GLU A 891 15.32 -31.87 25.79
C GLU A 891 15.05 -30.78 24.75
N GLN A 892 15.41 -30.98 23.47
CA GLN A 892 15.05 -30.08 22.38
C GLN A 892 13.53 -29.91 22.27
N VAL A 893 12.77 -31.00 22.15
CA VAL A 893 11.30 -30.95 22.04
C VAL A 893 10.66 -30.29 23.27
N LYS A 894 11.17 -30.56 24.47
CA LYS A 894 10.68 -29.95 25.72
C LYS A 894 10.95 -28.45 25.73
N GLN A 895 12.16 -28.03 25.36
CA GLN A 895 12.51 -26.62 25.28
C GLN A 895 11.71 -25.89 24.19
N GLU A 896 11.46 -26.51 23.03
CA GLU A 896 10.59 -25.97 21.99
C GLU A 896 9.16 -25.73 22.52
N ARG A 897 8.60 -26.69 23.25
CA ARG A 897 7.26 -26.54 23.83
C ARG A 897 7.19 -25.41 24.87
N ASP A 898 8.21 -25.29 25.72
CA ASP A 898 8.27 -24.23 26.73
C ASP A 898 8.51 -22.86 26.10
N ARG A 899 9.31 -22.81 25.03
CA ARG A 899 9.48 -21.64 24.16
C ARG A 899 8.15 -21.17 23.61
N ASP A 900 7.42 -22.05 22.93
CA ASP A 900 6.19 -21.68 22.24
C ASP A 900 5.12 -21.17 23.23
N LYS A 901 5.00 -21.81 24.41
CA LYS A 901 4.14 -21.33 25.49
C LYS A 901 4.55 -19.95 25.99
N LYS A 902 5.85 -19.72 26.21
CA LYS A 902 6.34 -18.46 26.74
C LYS A 902 6.13 -17.33 25.73
N ILE A 903 6.47 -17.56 24.46
CA ILE A 903 6.21 -16.63 23.35
C ILE A 903 4.70 -16.27 23.30
N ALA A 904 3.81 -17.26 23.39
CA ALA A 904 2.37 -17.01 23.40
C ALA A 904 1.91 -16.15 24.58
N THR A 905 2.47 -16.34 25.79
CA THR A 905 2.16 -15.50 26.95
C THR A 905 2.64 -14.06 26.77
N ILE A 906 3.88 -13.87 26.29
CA ILE A 906 4.45 -12.54 26.06
C ILE A 906 3.61 -11.80 25.01
N ARG A 907 3.21 -12.47 23.92
CA ARG A 907 2.34 -11.89 22.89
C ARG A 907 0.97 -11.49 23.45
N ARG A 908 0.34 -12.34 24.28
CA ARG A 908 -0.96 -12.02 24.90
C ARG A 908 -0.89 -10.78 25.79
N ASP A 909 0.17 -10.64 26.57
CA ASP A 909 0.34 -9.50 27.47
C ASP A 909 0.67 -8.21 26.70
N SER A 910 1.51 -8.30 25.65
CA SER A 910 1.77 -7.17 24.73
C SER A 910 0.49 -6.68 24.05
N ASN A 911 -0.30 -7.58 23.46
CA ASN A 911 -1.57 -7.23 22.81
C ASN A 911 -2.58 -6.58 23.80
N ARG A 912 -2.62 -7.05 25.06
CA ARG A 912 -3.46 -6.45 26.10
C ARG A 912 -3.02 -5.03 26.45
N LYS A 913 -1.72 -4.75 26.50
CA LYS A 913 -1.21 -3.39 26.72
C LYS A 913 -1.58 -2.48 25.54
N ILE A 914 -1.36 -2.93 24.30
CA ILE A 914 -1.72 -2.20 23.08
C ILE A 914 -3.21 -1.83 23.10
N ALA A 915 -4.09 -2.78 23.37
CA ALA A 915 -5.54 -2.53 23.45
C ALA A 915 -5.92 -1.52 24.56
N ARG A 916 -5.27 -1.58 25.73
CA ARG A 916 -5.50 -0.61 26.82
C ARG A 916 -5.04 0.80 26.42
N MET A 917 -3.90 0.92 25.74
CA MET A 917 -3.39 2.20 25.24
C MET A 917 -4.36 2.80 24.22
N GLN A 918 -4.77 2.03 23.21
CA GLN A 918 -5.76 2.47 22.22
C GLN A 918 -7.06 2.94 22.87
N ASN A 919 -7.61 2.19 23.83
CA ASN A 919 -8.84 2.57 24.53
C ASN A 919 -8.69 3.88 25.34
N LYS A 920 -7.52 4.14 25.91
CA LYS A 920 -7.25 5.42 26.59
C LYS A 920 -7.27 6.59 25.60
N TYR A 921 -6.63 6.43 24.44
CA TYR A 921 -6.65 7.46 23.38
C TYR A 921 -8.06 7.68 22.81
N LYS A 922 -8.84 6.61 22.59
CA LYS A 922 -10.26 6.70 22.20
C LYS A 922 -11.07 7.57 23.15
N PHE A 923 -10.93 7.31 24.45
CA PHE A 923 -11.67 8.06 25.47
C PHE A 923 -11.29 9.54 25.50
N LEU A 924 -9.99 9.85 25.43
CA LEU A 924 -9.50 11.22 25.39
C LEU A 924 -9.94 11.94 24.10
N ALA A 925 -9.89 11.26 22.96
CA ALA A 925 -10.28 11.79 21.65
C ALA A 925 -11.77 12.19 21.57
N VAL A 926 -12.65 11.53 22.34
CA VAL A 926 -14.09 11.85 22.36
C VAL A 926 -14.44 12.90 23.42
N LEU A 927 -13.82 12.85 24.60
CA LEU A 927 -14.20 13.74 25.71
C LEU A 927 -13.55 15.12 25.70
N ILE A 928 -12.35 15.26 25.14
CA ILE A 928 -11.64 16.54 25.10
C ILE A 928 -12.32 17.56 24.16
N PRO A 929 -12.72 17.20 22.92
CA PRO A 929 -13.35 18.12 21.96
C PRO A 929 -14.55 18.95 22.47
N PRO A 930 -15.52 18.39 23.22
CA PRO A 930 -16.68 19.17 23.71
C PRO A 930 -16.38 20.11 24.89
N ILE A 931 -15.19 20.07 25.51
CA ILE A 931 -14.87 20.90 26.68
C ILE A 931 -14.80 22.40 26.33
N PRO A 932 -14.04 22.85 25.30
CA PRO A 932 -13.96 24.27 24.98
C PRO A 932 -15.31 24.96 24.67
N PRO A 933 -16.24 24.40 23.87
CA PRO A 933 -17.52 25.06 23.63
C PRO A 933 -18.40 25.04 24.87
N LEU A 934 -18.28 24.01 25.74
CA LEU A 934 -18.97 23.96 27.02
C LEU A 934 -18.48 25.03 27.99
N LEU A 935 -17.17 25.30 28.05
CA LEU A 935 -16.62 26.40 28.85
C LEU A 935 -17.14 27.76 28.37
N ILE A 936 -17.22 27.98 27.05
CA ILE A 936 -17.80 29.20 26.48
C ILE A 936 -19.30 29.29 26.82
N ALA A 937 -20.04 28.17 26.73
CA ALA A 937 -21.47 28.12 27.10
C ALA A 937 -21.70 28.57 28.54
N VAL A 938 -20.89 28.03 29.47
CA VAL A 938 -20.94 28.35 30.89
C VAL A 938 -20.60 29.81 31.12
N PHE A 939 -19.55 30.33 30.49
CA PHE A 939 -19.16 31.74 30.57
C PHE A 939 -20.27 32.69 30.10
N VAL A 940 -20.89 32.41 28.95
CA VAL A 940 -21.99 33.22 28.41
C VAL A 940 -23.23 33.13 29.30
N PHE A 941 -23.56 31.95 29.82
CA PHE A 941 -24.66 31.76 30.77
C PHE A 941 -24.48 32.63 32.02
N PHE A 942 -23.29 32.60 32.63
CA PHE A 942 -23.00 33.43 33.81
C PHE A 942 -23.01 34.91 33.49
N ASN A 943 -22.37 35.36 32.41
CA ASN A 943 -22.37 36.76 32.00
C ASN A 943 -23.77 37.29 31.71
N ARG A 944 -24.61 36.49 31.06
CA ARG A 944 -26.01 36.85 30.81
C ARG A 944 -26.78 36.97 32.13
N ARG A 945 -26.63 36.01 33.03
CA ARG A 945 -27.30 36.03 34.34
C ARG A 945 -26.85 37.19 35.22
N ILE A 946 -25.60 37.64 35.09
CA ILE A 946 -25.08 38.84 35.77
C ILE A 946 -25.74 40.09 35.18
N LYS A 947 -25.78 40.23 33.84
CA LYS A 947 -26.42 41.37 33.17
C LYS A 947 -27.93 41.46 33.40
N GLU A 948 -28.62 40.32 33.51
CA GLU A 948 -30.04 40.29 33.88
C GLU A 948 -30.28 40.73 35.34
N ARG A 949 -29.24 40.72 36.19
CA ARG A 949 -29.29 41.23 37.57
C ARG A 949 -28.90 42.70 37.68
N GLU A 950 -28.16 43.24 36.72
CA GLU A 950 -27.84 44.68 36.63
C GLU A 950 -29.12 45.47 36.27
N GLY A 951 -29.71 46.14 37.26
CA GLY A 951 -30.92 46.96 37.11
C GLY A 951 -32.19 46.41 37.76
N VAL A 952 -32.14 45.21 38.36
CA VAL A 952 -33.25 44.67 39.17
C VAL A 952 -33.03 45.05 40.63
N ALA A 953 -33.97 45.79 41.22
CA ALA A 953 -33.94 46.11 42.65
C ALA A 953 -33.85 44.83 43.50
N ALA A 954 -33.00 44.82 44.53
CA ALA A 954 -32.75 43.64 45.37
C ALA A 954 -34.02 42.99 45.96
N SER A 955 -35.10 43.78 46.10
CA SER A 955 -36.41 43.33 46.58
C SER A 955 -37.26 42.57 45.55
N ARG A 956 -36.86 42.51 44.27
CA ARG A 956 -37.56 41.80 43.19
C ARG A 956 -36.82 40.56 42.69
N LEU A 957 -35.66 40.24 43.24
CA LEU A 957 -34.95 38.98 42.99
C LEU A 957 -35.60 37.88 43.83
N ARG A 958 -36.47 37.06 43.21
CA ARG A 958 -36.95 35.79 43.78
C ARG A 958 -36.24 34.63 43.11
#